data_AF-A0A166H9X8-F1
#
_entry.id   AF-A0A166H9X8-F1
#
_cell.length_a   1.000
_cell.length_b   1.000
_cell.length_c   1.000
_cell.angle_alpha   90.00
_cell.angle_beta   90.00
_cell.angle_gamma   90.00
#
_symmetry.space_group_name_H-M   'P 1'
#
loop_
_entity.id
_entity.type
_entity.pdbx_description
1 polymer ?
#
loop_
_entity_poly.entity_id
_entity_poly.type
_entity_poly.pdbx_seq_one_letter_code
_entity_poly.pdbx_strand_id
1 'polypeptide(L)'
;MPVSLVKTLARWVGFLAASHGILSAQAVTVPRSQDVLVNSRQQTHFVVQGVLGSGATPSRREINDLVQDEVQFSLFIQALAAMQAEDQQSELSYFQVAGIHGLPFVQWSGSGPSSFASSDSWGGYCTHRNVLFPSWHRPYGVVFEQLLNQKAVDIANTYTVDQGKYQSAAENLRSPYWDWAQNIIPPPEVIELTEVTITMPNGSRQAVANPLFTYHFHPIDPGFADTPYTRWNSTLRYPTSDGPDAKTDVGRMKSQLASSQRNVRTSTYAMLTRAKTWADFSNTGLGGDRASTANSLEAIHDGIHNDCGGGTPDGRIGGHMSDPAIAAFDPIFWLHHTNVDRMLSLWSAVNPGLWVTEGSSALGTYSIEKNITVGATTDLSPFWDTTSSYWQSTMVESTEALGYTYPEFDGLNMGDTAAVRSSIAKQIKSLYGGGASFNSKRELTTRADGSLDWSARVQVDKFALGGKTFDVLIFLGDVPSDPAQWYSASSFVGRVTAFASSLQNTGSPELIEGFVDLNSFIAEHSGLSSFGSDEVKAYIDKNLALRVQTSGSQAVDVNEVPSLAVTVVSTPETNNVASPSSKRELSIRAGNEYLDWTVRVQVDKFALGGHTFNVLIFLGDVPSDAKEWRSAASFVGSVTAFATPLLNHGRPALIEGFVHLNNFIAEHSGLHSFDPEEVKPYLKENLAFRIQTAGSQPVDPDEVPSLDITVASTPVTDVVDSLPEYRDAQYQADLVLADTSR
;
A
#
# COMPACT_ATOMS: atom_id res chain seq x y z
N MET A 1 43.32 47.21 60.64
CA MET A 1 43.51 46.00 61.46
C MET A 1 42.17 45.29 61.61
N PRO A 2 42.12 43.96 61.53
CA PRO A 2 43.16 43.04 61.06
C PRO A 2 42.85 42.57 59.62
N VAL A 3 43.79 42.60 58.67
CA VAL A 3 44.93 41.66 58.47
C VAL A 3 44.40 40.37 57.82
N SER A 4 44.86 39.89 56.66
CA SER A 4 45.94 40.31 55.78
C SER A 4 45.98 39.39 54.55
N LEU A 5 46.48 39.92 53.43
CA LEU A 5 47.59 39.42 52.62
C LEU A 5 47.78 37.88 52.41
N VAL A 6 48.28 37.37 51.28
CA VAL A 6 48.64 37.86 49.93
C VAL A 6 49.30 36.67 49.20
N LYS A 7 49.39 36.76 47.85
CA LYS A 7 50.51 36.25 46.99
C LYS A 7 50.60 34.75 46.66
N THR A 8 51.06 34.33 45.46
CA THR A 8 51.34 34.96 44.15
C THR A 8 51.56 33.81 43.13
N LEU A 9 51.30 34.10 41.84
CA LEU A 9 52.13 33.90 40.62
C LEU A 9 53.18 32.74 40.55
N ALA A 10 53.58 32.15 39.41
CA ALA A 10 53.21 32.23 37.99
C ALA A 10 54.08 31.22 37.18
N ARG A 11 53.51 30.73 36.07
CA ARG A 11 54.03 30.43 34.70
C ARG A 11 55.48 29.91 34.40
N TRP A 12 55.50 29.08 33.33
CA TRP A 12 56.45 28.90 32.16
C TRP A 12 57.05 27.47 32.07
N VAL A 13 56.68 26.58 31.12
CA VAL A 13 56.89 26.42 29.64
C VAL A 13 58.11 25.55 29.24
N GLY A 14 57.85 24.52 28.41
CA GLY A 14 58.73 23.88 27.39
C GLY A 14 59.56 22.65 27.82
N PHE A 15 59.91 21.63 27.01
CA PHE A 15 59.57 21.16 25.64
C PHE A 15 60.36 19.81 25.40
N LEU A 16 59.85 18.92 24.51
CA LEU A 16 60.49 17.84 23.70
C LEU A 16 60.97 16.48 24.30
N ALA A 17 60.21 15.42 23.93
CA ALA A 17 60.56 14.30 23.01
C ALA A 17 61.08 12.91 23.47
N ALA A 18 60.31 11.90 23.01
CA ALA A 18 60.62 10.53 22.55
C ALA A 18 60.96 9.47 23.63
N SER A 19 60.46 8.22 23.63
CA SER A 19 60.07 7.35 22.51
C SER A 19 59.43 6.00 22.96
N HIS A 20 58.66 5.37 22.05
CA HIS A 20 58.28 3.94 21.89
C HIS A 20 57.33 3.21 22.86
N GLY A 21 56.26 2.60 22.31
CA GLY A 21 55.71 1.31 22.81
C GLY A 21 54.20 1.05 22.74
N ILE A 22 53.67 0.85 21.54
CA ILE A 22 52.56 -0.05 21.09
C ILE A 22 51.66 -0.72 22.16
N LEU A 23 50.35 -0.40 22.15
CA LEU A 23 49.16 -1.30 22.10
C LEU A 23 47.89 -0.52 22.53
N SER A 24 47.12 0.01 21.58
CA SER A 24 45.79 0.54 21.84
C SER A 24 44.75 -0.57 21.67
N ALA A 25 44.36 -1.21 22.77
CA ALA A 25 43.03 -1.80 22.86
C ALA A 25 42.08 -0.70 23.34
N GLN A 26 41.33 -0.08 22.41
CA GLN A 26 40.22 0.77 22.79
C GLN A 26 39.10 -0.13 23.30
N ALA A 27 38.99 -0.23 24.61
CA ALA A 27 37.76 -0.67 25.25
C ALA A 27 36.68 0.35 24.89
N VAL A 28 35.73 -0.06 24.05
CA VAL A 28 34.47 0.66 23.87
C VAL A 28 33.72 0.55 25.19
N THR A 29 33.80 1.60 26.01
CA THR A 29 32.91 1.77 27.16
C THR A 29 31.51 2.03 26.62
N VAL A 30 30.68 0.99 26.63
CA VAL A 30 29.23 1.07 26.46
C VAL A 30 28.67 1.84 27.66
N PRO A 31 27.85 2.90 27.47
CA PRO A 31 27.17 3.53 28.60
C PRO A 31 26.17 2.53 29.19
N ARG A 32 26.24 2.33 30.50
CA ARG A 32 25.22 1.61 31.26
C ARG A 32 23.89 2.35 31.12
N SER A 33 22.80 1.59 31.08
CA SER A 33 21.38 1.97 30.95
C SER A 33 20.81 2.86 32.08
N GLN A 34 21.62 3.68 32.75
CA GLN A 34 21.20 4.63 33.79
C GLN A 34 21.37 6.11 33.40
N ASP A 35 21.98 6.44 32.26
CA ASP A 35 22.17 7.83 31.81
C ASP A 35 20.95 8.45 31.09
N VAL A 36 19.84 7.73 30.96
CA VAL A 36 18.60 8.24 30.32
C VAL A 36 17.88 9.29 31.21
N LEU A 37 18.29 9.45 32.47
CA LEU A 37 17.61 10.31 33.44
C LEU A 37 18.41 11.50 33.97
N VAL A 38 19.32 12.12 33.21
CA VAL A 38 19.78 13.49 33.53
C VAL A 38 20.21 14.26 32.25
N ASN A 39 19.25 14.70 31.43
CA ASN A 39 19.45 15.89 30.57
C ASN A 39 18.14 16.59 30.15
N SER A 40 17.11 16.56 31.00
CA SER A 40 15.81 17.20 30.77
C SER A 40 15.81 18.74 30.86
N ARG A 41 16.96 19.40 30.68
CA ARG A 41 17.06 20.87 30.72
C ARG A 41 17.30 21.55 29.36
N GLN A 42 17.37 20.81 28.25
CA GLN A 42 17.59 21.41 26.92
C GLN A 42 16.85 20.78 25.72
N GLN A 43 16.09 19.69 25.87
CA GLN A 43 15.27 19.19 24.75
C GLN A 43 13.95 19.97 24.68
N THR A 44 13.73 20.68 23.57
CA THR A 44 12.52 21.51 23.33
C THR A 44 11.38 20.74 22.70
N HIS A 45 11.60 19.50 22.26
CA HIS A 45 10.66 18.65 21.53
C HIS A 45 11.04 17.16 21.63
N PHE A 46 10.07 16.28 21.42
CA PHE A 46 10.21 14.82 21.45
C PHE A 46 10.95 14.30 20.21
N VAL A 47 12.00 13.51 20.44
CA VAL A 47 12.82 12.88 19.40
C VAL A 47 12.40 11.42 19.21
N VAL A 48 12.11 11.06 17.96
CA VAL A 48 11.68 9.72 17.56
C VAL A 48 12.92 8.89 17.25
N GLN A 49 13.26 7.97 18.15
CA GLN A 49 14.46 7.11 18.04
C GLN A 49 14.10 5.62 17.85
N GLY A 50 12.85 5.26 18.12
CA GLY A 50 12.41 3.88 18.22
C GLY A 50 12.95 3.19 19.47
N VAL A 51 12.78 1.86 19.51
CA VAL A 51 13.21 1.03 20.66
C VAL A 51 14.52 0.33 20.29
N LEU A 52 15.63 1.03 20.50
CA LEU A 52 16.97 0.51 20.18
C LEU A 52 17.52 -0.33 21.34
N GLY A 53 17.81 -1.60 21.07
CA GLY A 53 18.46 -2.52 22.02
C GLY A 53 19.92 -2.79 21.67
N SER A 54 20.68 -3.40 22.59
CA SER A 54 22.07 -3.84 22.34
C SER A 54 22.19 -5.25 21.74
N GLY A 55 21.06 -5.91 21.47
CA GLY A 55 20.97 -7.28 20.95
C GLY A 55 20.41 -7.33 19.52
N ALA A 56 19.96 -8.50 19.09
CA ALA A 56 19.24 -8.64 17.82
C ALA A 56 17.97 -7.79 17.84
N THR A 57 17.67 -7.14 16.71
CA THR A 57 16.49 -6.30 16.54
C THR A 57 15.21 -7.14 16.72
N PRO A 58 14.33 -6.82 17.69
CA PRO A 58 13.11 -7.59 17.93
C PRO A 58 12.08 -7.42 16.80
N SER A 59 11.37 -8.50 16.50
CA SER A 59 10.35 -8.53 15.45
C SER A 59 9.00 -8.05 15.98
N ARG A 60 8.30 -7.22 15.21
CA ARG A 60 6.87 -6.93 15.41
C ARG A 60 6.10 -8.22 15.16
N ARG A 61 5.38 -8.71 16.17
CA ARG A 61 4.70 -10.02 16.11
C ARG A 61 3.29 -9.88 15.54
N GLU A 62 2.79 -10.95 14.91
CA GLU A 62 1.38 -11.02 14.52
C GLU A 62 0.51 -11.05 15.79
N ILE A 63 -0.62 -10.33 15.79
CA ILE A 63 -1.44 -10.15 16.99
C ILE A 63 -2.05 -11.46 17.51
N ASN A 64 -2.45 -12.41 16.64
CA ASN A 64 -2.92 -13.74 17.01
C ASN A 64 -1.82 -14.55 17.71
N ASP A 65 -0.55 -14.30 17.42
CA ASP A 65 0.57 -14.92 18.14
C ASP A 65 0.88 -14.20 19.46
N LEU A 66 0.80 -12.87 19.48
CA LEU A 66 1.07 -12.07 20.68
C LEU A 66 0.06 -12.38 21.79
N VAL A 67 -1.24 -12.50 21.47
CA VAL A 67 -2.29 -12.77 22.47
C VAL A 67 -2.11 -14.12 23.17
N GLN A 68 -1.39 -15.06 22.56
CA GLN A 68 -1.06 -16.36 23.17
C GLN A 68 0.15 -16.29 24.11
N ASP A 69 0.98 -15.24 24.00
CA ASP A 69 2.09 -14.98 24.91
C ASP A 69 1.61 -14.18 26.13
N GLU A 70 1.27 -14.89 27.20
CA GLU A 70 0.73 -14.28 28.41
C GLU A 70 1.61 -13.16 28.98
N VAL A 71 2.94 -13.23 28.85
CA VAL A 71 3.85 -12.23 29.42
C VAL A 71 3.83 -10.96 28.61
N GLN A 72 4.09 -11.07 27.29
CA GLN A 72 4.10 -9.90 26.42
C GLN A 72 2.69 -9.30 26.29
N PHE A 73 1.64 -10.12 26.22
CA PHE A 73 0.27 -9.63 26.17
C PHE A 73 -0.12 -8.89 27.46
N SER A 74 0.27 -9.40 28.64
CA SER A 74 0.02 -8.69 29.90
C SER A 74 0.70 -7.33 29.96
N LEU A 75 1.95 -7.22 29.46
CA LEU A 75 2.66 -5.95 29.38
C LEU A 75 2.03 -5.00 28.36
N PHE A 76 1.67 -5.52 27.18
CA PHE A 76 1.05 -4.73 26.11
C PHE A 76 -0.28 -4.10 26.58
N ILE A 77 -1.15 -4.89 27.21
CA ILE A 77 -2.43 -4.40 27.75
C ILE A 77 -2.21 -3.35 28.85
N GLN A 78 -1.30 -3.60 29.80
CA GLN A 78 -1.01 -2.62 30.86
C GLN A 78 -0.40 -1.33 30.31
N ALA A 79 0.53 -1.44 29.35
CA ALA A 79 1.19 -0.30 28.74
C ALA A 79 0.21 0.56 27.92
N LEU A 80 -0.63 -0.06 27.10
CA LEU A 80 -1.63 0.65 26.30
C LEU A 80 -2.67 1.34 27.21
N ALA A 81 -3.15 0.65 28.24
CA ALA A 81 -4.04 1.25 29.23
C ALA A 81 -3.40 2.45 29.94
N ALA A 82 -2.11 2.35 30.29
CA ALA A 82 -1.37 3.45 30.90
C ALA A 82 -1.22 4.66 29.96
N MET A 83 -0.95 4.44 28.66
CA MET A 83 -0.91 5.51 27.65
C MET A 83 -2.27 6.19 27.48
N GLN A 84 -3.35 5.41 27.44
CA GLN A 84 -4.72 5.92 27.26
C GLN A 84 -5.25 6.67 28.47
N ALA A 85 -4.73 6.38 29.67
CA ALA A 85 -5.12 7.04 30.92
C ALA A 85 -4.41 8.38 31.18
N GLU A 86 -3.39 8.74 30.39
CA GLU A 86 -2.70 10.02 30.53
C GLU A 86 -3.62 11.20 30.24
N ASP A 87 -3.37 12.35 30.89
CA ASP A 87 -4.05 13.61 30.58
C ASP A 87 -3.94 13.90 29.08
N GLN A 88 -5.08 14.09 28.41
CA GLN A 88 -5.13 14.37 26.97
C GLN A 88 -4.42 15.68 26.56
N GLN A 89 -4.09 16.55 27.52
CA GLN A 89 -3.28 17.75 27.28
C GLN A 89 -1.76 17.47 27.34
N SER A 90 -1.35 16.29 27.84
CA SER A 90 0.04 15.85 27.77
C SER A 90 0.40 15.55 26.32
N GLU A 91 1.43 16.22 25.81
CA GLU A 91 1.91 16.12 24.41
C GLU A 91 2.17 14.68 23.95
N LEU A 92 2.53 13.78 24.87
CA LEU A 92 2.85 12.38 24.58
C LEU A 92 1.72 11.40 24.94
N SER A 93 0.56 11.90 25.35
CA SER A 93 -0.60 11.06 25.64
C SER A 93 -1.07 10.31 24.39
N TYR A 94 -1.79 9.20 24.59
CA TYR A 94 -2.44 8.50 23.48
C TYR A 94 -3.31 9.45 22.63
N PHE A 95 -4.01 10.39 23.28
CA PHE A 95 -4.85 11.37 22.61
C PHE A 95 -4.03 12.26 21.66
N GLN A 96 -2.94 12.87 22.14
CA GLN A 96 -2.12 13.76 21.32
C GLN A 96 -1.42 13.00 20.19
N VAL A 97 -0.94 11.78 20.46
CA VAL A 97 -0.31 10.93 19.44
C VAL A 97 -1.31 10.49 18.38
N ALA A 98 -2.51 10.07 18.75
CA ALA A 98 -3.60 9.82 17.79
C ALA A 98 -3.98 11.09 17.02
N GLY A 99 -4.00 12.24 17.69
CA GLY A 99 -4.34 13.54 17.10
C GLY A 99 -3.40 14.02 16.00
N ILE A 100 -2.14 13.57 15.97
CA ILE A 100 -1.19 13.86 14.88
C ILE A 100 -1.81 13.54 13.51
N HIS A 101 -2.56 12.44 13.41
CA HIS A 101 -3.13 11.99 12.15
C HIS A 101 -4.17 12.98 11.58
N GLY A 102 -4.97 13.61 12.44
CA GLY A 102 -6.15 14.36 12.04
C GLY A 102 -6.55 15.37 13.10
N LEU A 103 -7.73 15.19 13.69
CA LEU A 103 -8.25 16.06 14.73
C LEU A 103 -7.61 15.77 16.10
N PRO A 104 -7.52 16.78 16.98
CA PRO A 104 -7.71 18.20 16.67
C PRO A 104 -6.53 18.73 15.84
N PHE A 105 -6.77 19.71 14.99
CA PHE A 105 -5.73 20.31 14.12
C PHE A 105 -4.81 21.25 14.90
N VAL A 106 -3.95 20.66 15.74
CA VAL A 106 -3.03 21.36 16.64
C VAL A 106 -1.59 20.97 16.36
N GLN A 107 -0.68 21.88 16.71
CA GLN A 107 0.75 21.62 16.63
C GLN A 107 1.16 20.51 17.61
N TRP A 108 1.98 19.57 17.15
CA TRP A 108 2.59 18.54 17.99
C TRP A 108 4.11 18.70 18.06
N SER A 109 4.68 18.63 19.27
CA SER A 109 6.14 18.64 19.49
C SER A 109 6.85 19.83 18.82
N GLY A 110 6.20 21.00 18.81
CA GLY A 110 6.72 22.21 18.20
C GLY A 110 6.94 22.14 16.66
N SER A 111 6.39 21.14 15.98
CA SER A 111 6.60 20.95 14.54
C SER A 111 5.57 21.69 13.68
N GLY A 112 5.99 22.32 12.58
CA GLY A 112 5.08 23.05 11.68
C GLY A 112 4.60 24.39 12.26
N PRO A 113 3.53 24.99 11.70
CA PRO A 113 3.02 26.29 12.16
C PRO A 113 2.40 26.20 13.57
N SER A 114 2.46 27.30 14.33
CA SER A 114 1.88 27.38 15.68
C SER A 114 0.35 27.40 15.72
N SER A 115 -0.30 27.59 14.57
CA SER A 115 -1.75 27.47 14.41
C SER A 115 -2.08 27.09 12.97
N PHE A 116 -3.04 26.20 12.78
CA PHE A 116 -3.60 25.90 11.47
C PHE A 116 -4.40 27.11 10.95
N ALA A 117 -4.05 27.62 9.76
CA ALA A 117 -4.57 28.90 9.27
C ALA A 117 -5.46 28.78 8.02
N SER A 118 -5.57 27.61 7.40
CA SER A 118 -6.10 27.45 6.04
C SER A 118 -7.42 26.67 6.03
N SER A 119 -8.49 27.27 5.51
CA SER A 119 -9.73 26.55 5.19
C SER A 119 -9.61 25.67 3.94
N ASP A 120 -8.52 25.80 3.18
CA ASP A 120 -8.39 25.27 1.82
C ASP A 120 -7.29 24.20 1.71
N SER A 121 -6.92 23.56 2.83
CA SER A 121 -5.96 22.45 2.90
C SER A 121 -6.37 21.45 3.99
N TRP A 122 -5.78 20.25 3.95
CA TRP A 122 -5.99 19.26 5.01
C TRP A 122 -5.36 19.72 6.33
N GLY A 123 -6.10 19.60 7.45
CA GLY A 123 -5.65 20.05 8.77
C GLY A 123 -4.86 19.03 9.58
N GLY A 124 -4.86 17.74 9.20
CA GLY A 124 -4.03 16.72 9.86
C GLY A 124 -2.61 16.69 9.31
N TYR A 125 -1.66 16.09 10.03
CA TYR A 125 -0.31 15.88 9.49
C TYR A 125 -0.23 14.70 8.51
N CYS A 126 -1.20 13.78 8.54
CA CYS A 126 -1.12 12.55 7.77
C CYS A 126 -1.08 12.81 6.27
N THR A 127 -0.17 12.09 5.59
CA THR A 127 -0.04 12.13 4.14
C THR A 127 -0.90 11.03 3.52
N HIS A 128 -1.90 11.43 2.74
CA HIS A 128 -2.75 10.52 1.96
C HIS A 128 -2.80 10.99 0.51
N ARG A 129 -3.07 10.08 -0.42
CA ARG A 129 -3.12 10.30 -1.86
C ARG A 129 -1.81 10.88 -2.42
N ASN A 130 -0.68 10.62 -1.76
CA ASN A 130 0.62 11.09 -2.23
C ASN A 130 1.75 10.10 -1.93
N VAL A 131 2.89 10.31 -2.60
CA VAL A 131 4.07 9.44 -2.57
C VAL A 131 4.71 9.28 -1.18
N LEU A 132 4.37 10.11 -0.19
CA LEU A 132 4.87 10.00 1.18
C LEU A 132 4.00 9.10 2.06
N PHE A 133 2.85 8.60 1.59
CA PHE A 133 1.92 7.82 2.43
C PHE A 133 2.63 6.68 3.19
N PRO A 134 3.38 5.76 2.55
CA PRO A 134 3.99 4.65 3.29
C PRO A 134 5.10 5.13 4.23
N SER A 135 5.96 6.05 3.77
CA SER A 135 7.14 6.49 4.51
C SER A 135 6.81 7.42 5.67
N TRP A 136 5.72 8.17 5.62
CA TRP A 136 5.24 9.02 6.71
C TRP A 136 4.61 8.20 7.85
N HIS A 137 3.81 7.18 7.52
CA HIS A 137 3.15 6.35 8.53
C HIS A 137 4.14 5.45 9.29
N ARG A 138 5.33 5.17 8.73
CA ARG A 138 6.39 4.42 9.39
C ARG A 138 6.91 5.07 10.69
N PRO A 139 7.49 6.28 10.70
CA PRO A 139 7.89 6.97 11.93
C PRO A 139 6.69 7.31 12.82
N TYR A 140 5.49 7.46 12.27
CA TYR A 140 4.28 7.61 13.08
C TYR A 140 4.02 6.40 13.97
N GLY A 141 4.09 5.19 13.42
CA GLY A 141 4.01 3.94 14.19
C GLY A 141 5.15 3.79 15.19
N VAL A 142 6.35 4.29 14.87
CA VAL A 142 7.52 4.27 15.78
C VAL A 142 7.29 5.17 17.00
N VAL A 143 6.65 6.34 16.85
CA VAL A 143 6.27 7.18 18.01
C VAL A 143 5.40 6.40 18.99
N PHE A 144 4.33 5.78 18.49
CA PHE A 144 3.44 4.96 19.31
C PHE A 144 4.18 3.81 19.99
N GLU A 145 5.00 3.08 19.24
CA GLU A 145 5.77 1.94 19.75
C GLU A 145 6.79 2.36 20.83
N GLN A 146 7.50 3.47 20.63
CA GLN A 146 8.50 3.98 21.57
C GLN A 146 7.85 4.35 22.91
N LEU A 147 6.69 5.02 22.88
CA LEU A 147 5.95 5.40 24.08
C LEU A 147 5.33 4.18 24.78
N LEU A 148 4.75 3.26 24.00
CA LEU A 148 4.21 2.00 24.52
C LEU A 148 5.29 1.18 25.23
N ASN A 149 6.46 1.04 24.60
CA ASN A 149 7.58 0.32 25.17
C ASN A 149 8.07 0.96 26.48
N GLN A 150 8.19 2.29 26.52
CA GLN A 150 8.56 3.00 27.74
C GLN A 150 7.60 2.66 28.90
N LYS A 151 6.28 2.68 28.65
CA LYS A 151 5.29 2.25 29.66
C LYS A 151 5.45 0.79 30.04
N ALA A 152 5.70 -0.11 29.08
CA ALA A 152 5.90 -1.52 29.34
C ALA A 152 7.13 -1.77 30.23
N VAL A 153 8.24 -1.07 29.99
CA VAL A 153 9.46 -1.16 30.81
C VAL A 153 9.20 -0.66 32.23
N ASP A 154 8.54 0.49 32.37
CA ASP A 154 8.17 1.05 33.69
C ASP A 154 7.29 0.06 34.47
N ILE A 155 6.30 -0.53 33.80
CA ILE A 155 5.39 -1.52 34.40
C ILE A 155 6.13 -2.81 34.75
N ALA A 156 7.00 -3.33 33.87
CA ALA A 156 7.80 -4.51 34.14
C ALA A 156 8.67 -4.35 35.41
N ASN A 157 9.17 -3.15 35.66
CA ASN A 157 9.92 -2.84 36.89
C ASN A 157 9.07 -2.92 38.17
N THR A 158 7.74 -2.87 38.07
CA THR A 158 6.83 -3.02 39.21
C THR A 158 6.52 -4.46 39.58
N TYR A 159 6.87 -5.43 38.71
CA TYR A 159 6.60 -6.85 38.99
C TYR A 159 7.40 -7.34 40.20
N THR A 160 6.70 -7.96 41.15
CA THR A 160 7.30 -8.56 42.35
C THR A 160 7.51 -10.07 42.21
N VAL A 161 6.96 -10.67 41.14
CA VAL A 161 7.11 -12.08 40.77
C VAL A 161 7.65 -12.15 39.35
N ASP A 162 8.64 -13.02 39.10
CA ASP A 162 9.27 -13.20 37.78
C ASP A 162 9.75 -11.90 37.12
N GLN A 163 10.17 -10.90 37.91
CA GLN A 163 10.50 -9.55 37.43
C GLN A 163 11.45 -9.55 36.23
N GLY A 164 12.53 -10.35 36.27
CA GLY A 164 13.47 -10.47 35.16
C GLY A 164 12.83 -10.97 33.86
N LYS A 165 11.83 -11.86 33.94
CA LYS A 165 11.08 -12.36 32.78
C LYS A 165 10.28 -11.23 32.13
N TYR A 166 9.61 -10.41 32.93
CA TYR A 166 8.84 -9.26 32.45
C TYR A 166 9.72 -8.13 31.93
N GLN A 167 10.88 -7.88 32.56
CA GLN A 167 11.87 -6.92 32.07
C GLN A 167 12.38 -7.32 30.69
N SER A 168 12.82 -8.56 30.51
CA SER A 168 13.26 -9.05 29.20
C SER A 168 12.12 -9.05 28.18
N ALA A 169 10.88 -9.36 28.58
CA ALA A 169 9.74 -9.29 27.67
C ALA A 169 9.42 -7.85 27.22
N ALA A 170 9.54 -6.87 28.12
CA ALA A 170 9.34 -5.45 27.82
C ALA A 170 10.41 -4.91 26.86
N GLU A 171 11.69 -5.25 27.06
CA GLU A 171 12.78 -4.87 26.14
C GLU A 171 12.52 -5.33 24.69
N ASN A 172 11.90 -6.51 24.54
CA ASN A 172 11.58 -7.12 23.25
C ASN A 172 10.16 -6.79 22.75
N LEU A 173 9.36 -6.04 23.50
CA LEU A 173 8.00 -5.70 23.08
C LEU A 173 8.03 -4.67 21.95
N ARG A 174 7.32 -4.97 20.87
CA ARG A 174 7.09 -4.11 19.71
C ARG A 174 5.60 -4.04 19.40
N SER A 175 5.18 -3.05 18.63
CA SER A 175 3.78 -2.94 18.18
C SER A 175 3.41 -4.17 17.36
N PRO A 176 2.35 -4.93 17.71
CA PRO A 176 1.93 -6.08 16.93
C PRO A 176 1.22 -5.67 15.64
N TYR A 177 1.34 -6.49 14.60
CA TYR A 177 0.62 -6.30 13.33
C TYR A 177 -0.59 -7.23 13.24
N TRP A 178 -1.65 -6.76 12.58
CA TRP A 178 -2.80 -7.58 12.22
C TRP A 178 -2.73 -7.95 10.75
N ASP A 179 -2.44 -9.22 10.44
CA ASP A 179 -2.34 -9.69 9.05
C ASP A 179 -3.73 -9.89 8.42
N TRP A 180 -4.36 -8.79 8.04
CA TRP A 180 -5.68 -8.79 7.42
C TRP A 180 -5.74 -9.55 6.08
N ALA A 181 -4.62 -9.78 5.41
CA ALA A 181 -4.57 -10.53 4.14
C ALA A 181 -4.56 -12.05 4.39
N GLN A 182 -3.91 -12.50 5.47
CA GLN A 182 -3.94 -13.89 5.89
C GLN A 182 -5.20 -14.22 6.69
N ASN A 183 -5.52 -13.43 7.71
CA ASN A 183 -6.70 -13.59 8.57
C ASN A 183 -7.32 -12.21 8.89
N ILE A 184 -8.37 -11.88 8.14
CA ILE A 184 -9.07 -10.59 8.26
C ILE A 184 -9.97 -10.50 9.50
N ILE A 185 -10.16 -11.57 10.26
CA ILE A 185 -10.88 -11.49 11.53
C ILE A 185 -9.83 -11.50 12.65
N PRO A 186 -9.58 -10.34 13.31
CA PRO A 186 -8.73 -10.29 14.49
C PRO A 186 -9.21 -11.24 15.60
N PRO A 187 -8.33 -11.59 16.54
CA PRO A 187 -8.73 -12.42 17.68
C PRO A 187 -9.72 -11.66 18.59
N PRO A 188 -10.54 -12.38 19.40
CA PRO A 188 -11.54 -11.77 20.27
C PRO A 188 -11.00 -10.68 21.20
N GLU A 189 -9.76 -10.80 21.64
CA GLU A 189 -9.01 -9.84 22.47
C GLU A 189 -8.87 -8.45 21.81
N VAL A 190 -9.07 -8.33 20.49
CA VAL A 190 -8.96 -7.06 19.76
C VAL A 190 -10.33 -6.44 19.46
N ILE A 191 -11.34 -7.27 19.16
CA ILE A 191 -12.60 -6.79 18.59
C ILE A 191 -13.86 -7.17 19.36
N GLU A 192 -13.81 -8.07 20.34
CA GLU A 192 -15.01 -8.62 20.98
C GLU A 192 -15.00 -8.49 22.50
N LEU A 193 -13.87 -8.78 23.14
CA LEU A 193 -13.78 -8.82 24.59
C LEU A 193 -13.66 -7.40 25.15
N THR A 194 -14.63 -6.96 25.95
CA THR A 194 -14.56 -5.68 26.68
C THR A 194 -13.62 -5.73 27.89
N GLU A 195 -13.30 -6.94 28.35
CA GLU A 195 -12.31 -7.22 29.39
C GLU A 195 -11.41 -8.37 28.96
N VAL A 196 -10.13 -8.30 29.31
CA VAL A 196 -9.14 -9.37 29.06
C VAL A 196 -8.51 -9.81 30.38
N THR A 197 -8.15 -11.09 30.49
CA THR A 197 -7.48 -11.62 31.69
C THR A 197 -5.97 -11.61 31.49
N ILE A 198 -5.27 -10.85 32.32
CA ILE A 198 -3.80 -10.69 32.27
C ILE A 198 -3.16 -11.04 33.61
N THR A 199 -1.85 -11.22 33.63
CA THR A 199 -1.07 -11.33 34.86
C THR A 199 -0.65 -9.93 35.33
N MET A 200 -0.91 -9.65 36.61
CA MET A 200 -0.60 -8.38 37.27
C MET A 200 0.81 -8.41 37.90
N PRO A 201 1.37 -7.25 38.31
CA PRO A 201 2.71 -7.18 38.89
C PRO A 201 2.96 -8.09 40.10
N ASN A 202 1.91 -8.38 40.87
CA ASN A 202 1.98 -9.30 42.01
C ASN A 202 1.88 -10.80 41.65
N GLY A 203 1.80 -11.14 40.36
CA GLY A 203 1.63 -12.50 39.84
C GLY A 203 0.19 -13.02 39.83
N SER A 204 -0.80 -12.24 40.31
CA SER A 204 -2.21 -12.65 40.24
C SER A 204 -2.78 -12.46 38.83
N ARG A 205 -3.67 -13.36 38.41
CA ARG A 205 -4.45 -13.19 37.18
C ARG A 205 -5.72 -12.40 37.47
N GLN A 206 -5.95 -11.32 36.72
CA GLN A 206 -7.09 -10.45 36.90
C GLN A 206 -7.74 -10.12 35.55
N ALA A 207 -9.06 -10.02 35.53
CA ALA A 207 -9.79 -9.41 34.43
C ALA A 207 -9.63 -7.88 34.54
N VAL A 208 -9.25 -7.24 33.44
CA VAL A 208 -9.09 -5.79 33.34
C VAL A 208 -9.85 -5.29 32.12
N ALA A 209 -10.29 -4.02 32.14
CA ALA A 209 -10.86 -3.37 30.97
C ALA A 209 -9.89 -3.47 29.78
N ASN A 210 -10.41 -3.78 28.60
CA ASN A 210 -9.58 -4.03 27.42
C ASN A 210 -9.30 -2.72 26.64
N PRO A 211 -8.06 -2.17 26.69
CA PRO A 211 -7.71 -0.94 25.99
C PRO A 211 -7.60 -1.12 24.45
N LEU A 212 -7.67 -2.35 23.92
CA LEU A 212 -7.75 -2.61 22.47
C LEU A 212 -9.17 -2.50 21.91
N PHE A 213 -10.19 -2.65 22.77
CA PHE A 213 -11.58 -2.69 22.31
C PHE A 213 -12.08 -1.30 21.90
N THR A 214 -11.74 -0.28 22.69
CA THR A 214 -12.15 1.11 22.46
C THR A 214 -11.23 2.07 23.22
N TYR A 215 -11.12 3.31 22.74
CA TYR A 215 -10.55 4.41 23.48
C TYR A 215 -11.68 5.26 24.07
N HIS A 216 -11.56 5.66 25.33
CA HIS A 216 -12.51 6.55 26.00
C HIS A 216 -11.94 7.97 26.07
N PHE A 217 -12.66 8.95 25.54
CA PHE A 217 -12.29 10.36 25.62
C PHE A 217 -12.59 10.92 27.02
N HIS A 218 -11.65 11.64 27.61
CA HIS A 218 -11.73 12.19 28.97
C HIS A 218 -11.08 13.59 29.08
N PRO A 219 -11.69 14.65 28.50
CA PRO A 219 -13.03 14.71 27.90
C PRO A 219 -13.04 14.58 26.37
N ILE A 220 -14.22 14.65 25.76
CA ILE A 220 -14.33 14.91 24.31
C ILE A 220 -13.72 16.29 24.01
N ASP A 221 -12.82 16.36 23.03
CA ASP A 221 -12.09 17.57 22.71
C ASP A 221 -12.97 18.60 21.97
N PRO A 222 -12.88 19.90 22.30
CA PRO A 222 -13.63 20.95 21.60
C PRO A 222 -13.33 21.04 20.09
N GLY A 223 -12.16 20.59 19.64
CA GLY A 223 -11.79 20.50 18.22
C GLY A 223 -12.67 19.55 17.42
N PHE A 224 -13.51 18.73 18.07
CA PHE A 224 -14.46 17.86 17.40
C PHE A 224 -15.80 18.56 17.10
N ALA A 225 -16.01 19.82 17.54
CA ALA A 225 -17.30 20.52 17.53
C ALA A 225 -18.10 20.43 16.22
N ASP A 226 -17.42 20.50 15.07
CA ASP A 226 -18.04 20.46 13.74
C ASP A 226 -18.19 19.03 13.17
N THR A 227 -18.04 18.01 14.01
CA THR A 227 -18.08 16.60 13.63
C THR A 227 -19.17 15.84 14.40
N PRO A 228 -19.68 14.74 13.84
CA PRO A 228 -20.62 13.87 14.54
C PRO A 228 -19.99 13.15 15.75
N TYR A 229 -18.66 13.13 15.87
CA TYR A 229 -17.94 12.40 16.93
C TYR A 229 -18.08 13.02 18.32
N THR A 230 -18.55 14.27 18.42
CA THR A 230 -18.90 14.92 19.70
C THR A 230 -19.99 14.21 20.49
N ARG A 231 -20.72 13.30 19.84
CA ARG A 231 -21.81 12.54 20.43
C ARG A 231 -21.32 11.32 21.21
N TRP A 232 -20.12 10.84 20.95
CA TRP A 232 -19.61 9.58 21.49
C TRP A 232 -18.40 9.84 22.37
N ASN A 233 -18.48 9.42 23.63
CA ASN A 233 -17.36 9.51 24.57
C ASN A 233 -16.34 8.38 24.40
N SER A 234 -16.49 7.54 23.38
CA SER A 234 -15.56 6.47 23.05
C SER A 234 -15.53 6.19 21.56
N THR A 235 -14.43 5.60 21.10
CA THR A 235 -14.35 5.15 19.71
C THR A 235 -15.29 3.98 19.45
N LEU A 236 -16.02 4.04 18.33
CA LEU A 236 -17.05 3.08 17.94
C LEU A 236 -16.78 2.53 16.54
N ARG A 237 -16.98 1.22 16.40
CA ARG A 237 -16.93 0.44 15.16
C ARG A 237 -18.35 -0.04 14.85
N TYR A 238 -18.89 0.25 13.67
CA TYR A 238 -20.30 0.02 13.32
C TYR A 238 -21.28 0.52 14.40
N PRO A 239 -21.30 1.85 14.68
CA PRO A 239 -22.15 2.41 15.72
C PRO A 239 -23.60 1.95 15.55
N THR A 240 -24.25 1.52 16.64
CA THR A 240 -25.66 1.04 16.60
C THR A 240 -26.68 2.16 16.35
N SER A 241 -26.33 3.40 16.63
CA SER A 241 -27.15 4.60 16.43
C SER A 241 -26.27 5.85 16.35
N ASP A 242 -26.86 7.01 16.10
CA ASP A 242 -26.19 8.31 16.17
C ASP A 242 -26.37 9.02 17.53
N GLY A 243 -26.93 8.33 18.52
CA GLY A 243 -27.16 8.81 19.87
C GLY A 243 -25.96 8.63 20.80
N PRO A 244 -25.96 9.29 21.97
CA PRO A 244 -24.85 9.22 22.93
C PRO A 244 -24.69 7.85 23.61
N ASP A 245 -25.67 6.96 23.50
CA ASP A 245 -25.67 5.60 24.02
C ASP A 245 -25.31 4.54 22.96
N ALA A 246 -24.88 4.98 21.77
CA ALA A 246 -24.44 4.09 20.69
C ALA A 246 -23.30 3.17 21.16
N LYS A 247 -23.29 1.95 20.61
CA LYS A 247 -22.29 0.93 20.91
C LYS A 247 -21.63 0.44 19.64
N THR A 248 -20.47 -0.20 19.80
CA THR A 248 -19.84 -0.98 18.74
C THR A 248 -20.68 -2.21 18.43
N ASP A 249 -20.95 -2.47 17.14
CA ASP A 249 -21.59 -3.70 16.66
C ASP A 249 -20.53 -4.64 16.06
N VAL A 250 -20.01 -5.52 16.93
CA VAL A 250 -18.99 -6.52 16.56
C VAL A 250 -19.50 -7.51 15.52
N GLY A 251 -20.80 -7.82 15.53
CA GLY A 251 -21.41 -8.75 14.57
C GLY A 251 -21.35 -8.20 13.15
N ARG A 252 -21.80 -6.95 12.96
CA ARG A 252 -21.72 -6.24 11.67
C ARG A 252 -20.29 -6.10 11.18
N MET A 253 -19.37 -5.74 12.07
CA MET A 253 -17.94 -5.65 11.74
C MET A 253 -17.37 -6.98 11.25
N LYS A 254 -17.60 -8.08 11.97
CA LYS A 254 -17.11 -9.42 11.57
C LYS A 254 -17.72 -9.86 10.25
N SER A 255 -19.01 -9.64 10.03
CA SER A 255 -19.67 -9.97 8.76
C SER A 255 -19.09 -9.19 7.59
N GLN A 256 -18.80 -7.90 7.78
CA GLN A 256 -18.17 -7.09 6.75
C GLN A 256 -16.75 -7.58 6.44
N LEU A 257 -15.89 -7.70 7.46
CA LEU A 257 -14.52 -8.17 7.29
C LEU A 257 -14.47 -9.54 6.60
N ALA A 258 -15.29 -10.50 7.05
CA ALA A 258 -15.36 -11.82 6.44
C ALA A 258 -15.72 -11.77 4.95
N SER A 259 -16.60 -10.85 4.55
CA SER A 259 -16.99 -10.66 3.14
C SER A 259 -15.85 -10.08 2.30
N SER A 260 -14.98 -9.28 2.90
CA SER A 260 -13.81 -8.67 2.24
C SER A 260 -12.58 -9.58 2.14
N GLN A 261 -12.48 -10.65 2.96
CA GLN A 261 -11.27 -11.49 3.08
C GLN A 261 -10.63 -11.88 1.75
N ARG A 262 -11.46 -12.35 0.80
CA ARG A 262 -10.99 -12.84 -0.50
C ARG A 262 -10.38 -11.71 -1.32
N ASN A 263 -11.14 -10.63 -1.52
CA ASN A 263 -10.70 -9.47 -2.30
C ASN A 263 -9.42 -8.85 -1.72
N VAL A 264 -9.36 -8.73 -0.40
CA VAL A 264 -8.23 -8.19 0.32
C VAL A 264 -6.97 -9.05 0.14
N ARG A 265 -7.07 -10.37 0.32
CA ARG A 265 -5.92 -11.28 0.10
C ARG A 265 -5.41 -11.23 -1.33
N THR A 266 -6.31 -11.34 -2.32
CA THR A 266 -5.93 -11.30 -3.74
C THR A 266 -5.32 -9.95 -4.11
N SER A 267 -5.87 -8.84 -3.61
CA SER A 267 -5.34 -7.50 -3.84
C SER A 267 -3.94 -7.34 -3.25
N THR A 268 -3.69 -7.86 -2.04
CA THR A 268 -2.34 -7.83 -1.43
C THR A 268 -1.34 -8.63 -2.23
N TYR A 269 -1.71 -9.84 -2.65
CA TYR A 269 -0.83 -10.66 -3.46
C TYR A 269 -0.50 -9.98 -4.79
N ALA A 270 -1.52 -9.45 -5.46
CA ALA A 270 -1.37 -8.68 -6.69
C ALA A 270 -0.48 -7.44 -6.51
N MET A 271 -0.69 -6.67 -5.45
CA MET A 271 0.10 -5.48 -5.14
C MET A 271 1.58 -5.85 -4.95
N LEU A 272 1.89 -6.85 -4.11
CA LEU A 272 3.26 -7.27 -3.82
C LEU A 272 3.98 -7.86 -5.04
N THR A 273 3.24 -8.43 -5.98
CA THR A 273 3.80 -9.10 -7.16
C THR A 273 3.81 -8.26 -8.43
N ARG A 274 2.87 -7.32 -8.60
CA ARG A 274 2.63 -6.56 -9.84
C ARG A 274 2.87 -5.04 -9.73
N ALA A 275 2.91 -4.45 -8.53
CA ALA A 275 3.29 -3.04 -8.40
C ALA A 275 4.81 -2.90 -8.48
N LYS A 276 5.33 -2.37 -9.59
CA LYS A 276 6.78 -2.32 -9.92
C LYS A 276 7.38 -0.93 -9.95
N THR A 277 6.63 0.08 -9.52
CA THR A 277 7.12 1.43 -9.28
C THR A 277 6.65 1.91 -7.92
N TRP A 278 7.33 2.90 -7.35
CA TRP A 278 6.87 3.52 -6.11
C TRP A 278 5.51 4.20 -6.28
N ALA A 279 5.25 4.83 -7.42
CA ALA A 279 3.98 5.50 -7.68
C ALA A 279 2.79 4.53 -7.76
N ASP A 280 2.99 3.35 -8.36
CA ASP A 280 1.98 2.28 -8.42
C ASP A 280 1.74 1.66 -7.03
N PHE A 281 2.80 1.50 -6.24
CA PHE A 281 2.73 0.86 -4.93
C PHE A 281 2.19 1.77 -3.83
N SER A 282 2.66 3.01 -3.76
CA SER A 282 2.57 3.81 -2.53
C SER A 282 1.19 4.39 -2.24
N ASN A 283 0.45 4.85 -3.26
CA ASN A 283 -0.70 5.73 -3.03
C ASN A 283 -1.82 5.57 -4.06
N THR A 284 -2.96 6.22 -3.85
CA THR A 284 -4.16 6.16 -4.71
C THR A 284 -4.22 7.26 -5.76
N GLY A 285 -3.36 8.30 -5.69
CA GLY A 285 -3.47 9.50 -6.52
C GLY A 285 -3.14 9.29 -7.99
N LEU A 286 -3.88 9.91 -8.90
CA LEU A 286 -3.58 9.82 -10.34
C LEU A 286 -2.31 10.63 -10.72
N GLY A 287 -1.45 10.05 -11.55
CA GLY A 287 -0.28 10.71 -12.14
C GLY A 287 1.03 9.91 -12.01
N GLY A 288 2.08 10.35 -12.71
CA GLY A 288 3.38 9.66 -12.78
C GLY A 288 3.42 8.50 -13.79
N ASP A 289 4.53 7.75 -13.79
CA ASP A 289 4.77 6.58 -14.66
C ASP A 289 4.01 5.33 -14.16
N ARG A 290 2.69 5.46 -13.96
CA ARG A 290 1.84 4.37 -13.49
C ARG A 290 1.49 3.41 -14.62
N ALA A 291 1.81 2.14 -14.42
CA ALA A 291 1.54 1.07 -15.38
C ALA A 291 0.88 -0.16 -14.76
N SER A 292 0.72 -0.20 -13.43
CA SER A 292 0.19 -1.39 -12.76
C SER A 292 -1.32 -1.54 -12.94
N THR A 293 -1.78 -2.80 -12.95
CA THR A 293 -3.20 -3.19 -12.89
C THR A 293 -3.59 -3.75 -11.52
N ALA A 294 -2.74 -3.54 -10.50
CA ALA A 294 -2.98 -3.95 -9.13
C ALA A 294 -3.27 -2.74 -8.23
N ASN A 295 -3.97 -2.98 -7.11
CA ASN A 295 -4.15 -1.97 -6.08
C ASN A 295 -2.79 -1.49 -5.54
N SER A 296 -2.72 -0.20 -5.21
CA SER A 296 -1.67 0.33 -4.36
C SER A 296 -1.87 -0.13 -2.91
N LEU A 297 -0.85 0.02 -2.08
CA LEU A 297 -0.93 -0.19 -0.65
C LEU A 297 -2.03 0.67 -0.01
N GLU A 298 -2.09 1.95 -0.37
CA GLU A 298 -3.10 2.88 0.14
C GLU A 298 -4.53 2.45 -0.25
N ALA A 299 -4.75 1.96 -1.47
CA ALA A 299 -6.08 1.50 -1.90
C ALA A 299 -6.61 0.35 -1.04
N ILE A 300 -5.74 -0.59 -0.63
CA ILE A 300 -6.14 -1.71 0.24
C ILE A 300 -6.30 -1.23 1.69
N HIS A 301 -5.40 -0.35 2.14
CA HIS A 301 -5.47 0.31 3.44
C HIS A 301 -6.80 1.03 3.66
N ASP A 302 -7.23 1.82 2.68
CA ASP A 302 -8.49 2.57 2.69
C ASP A 302 -9.69 1.63 2.85
N GLY A 303 -9.60 0.47 2.20
CA GLY A 303 -10.53 -0.62 2.39
C GLY A 303 -10.62 -1.04 3.86
N ILE A 304 -9.53 -1.49 4.46
CA ILE A 304 -9.53 -2.00 5.83
C ILE A 304 -10.07 -0.96 6.84
N HIS A 305 -9.76 0.33 6.63
CA HIS A 305 -10.36 1.42 7.41
C HIS A 305 -11.88 1.39 7.40
N ASN A 306 -12.47 1.37 6.21
CA ASN A 306 -13.91 1.33 6.06
C ASN A 306 -14.54 0.02 6.59
N ASP A 307 -13.89 -1.13 6.35
CA ASP A 307 -14.37 -2.44 6.86
C ASP A 307 -14.35 -2.50 8.39
N CYS A 308 -13.45 -1.77 9.06
CA CYS A 308 -13.42 -1.67 10.52
C CYS A 308 -14.41 -0.65 11.07
N GLY A 309 -14.48 0.53 10.46
CA GLY A 309 -15.28 1.64 10.95
C GLY A 309 -16.77 1.45 10.69
N GLY A 310 -17.14 1.04 9.48
CA GLY A 310 -18.53 0.96 9.03
C GLY A 310 -19.30 2.25 9.30
N GLY A 311 -20.61 2.14 9.49
CA GLY A 311 -21.43 3.28 9.86
C GLY A 311 -22.69 2.90 10.64
N THR A 312 -23.37 3.94 11.09
CA THR A 312 -24.73 3.87 11.66
C THR A 312 -25.69 3.14 10.69
N PRO A 313 -26.71 2.42 11.19
CA PRO A 313 -27.63 1.68 10.32
C PRO A 313 -28.40 2.56 9.32
N ASP A 314 -28.55 3.85 9.59
CA ASP A 314 -29.19 4.80 8.67
C ASP A 314 -28.23 5.38 7.62
N GLY A 315 -26.95 4.98 7.64
CA GLY A 315 -25.97 5.36 6.63
C GLY A 315 -25.33 6.72 6.79
N ARG A 316 -25.73 7.51 7.81
CA ARG A 316 -25.42 8.94 7.85
C ARG A 316 -24.06 9.28 8.44
N ILE A 317 -23.63 8.51 9.42
CA ILE A 317 -22.39 8.75 10.19
C ILE A 317 -21.55 7.48 10.19
N GLY A 318 -20.30 7.61 9.80
CA GLY A 318 -19.30 6.55 9.84
C GLY A 318 -18.75 6.32 11.26
N GLY A 319 -18.32 5.10 11.56
CA GLY A 319 -17.52 4.82 12.75
C GLY A 319 -16.14 5.47 12.66
N HIS A 320 -15.39 5.47 13.77
CA HIS A 320 -14.16 6.26 13.86
C HIS A 320 -13.11 5.82 12.83
N MET A 321 -12.91 4.51 12.67
CA MET A 321 -11.98 3.95 11.67
C MET A 321 -12.34 4.27 10.21
N SER A 322 -13.57 4.72 9.91
CA SER A 322 -14.03 5.04 8.55
C SER A 322 -13.84 6.51 8.14
N ASP A 323 -13.32 7.35 9.03
CA ASP A 323 -13.03 8.77 8.74
C ASP A 323 -11.56 9.08 9.09
N PRO A 324 -10.73 9.51 8.11
CA PRO A 324 -9.32 9.80 8.35
C PRO A 324 -9.08 10.90 9.40
N ALA A 325 -10.06 11.78 9.67
CA ALA A 325 -9.90 12.81 10.69
C ALA A 325 -9.84 12.27 12.12
N ILE A 326 -10.38 11.08 12.38
CA ILE A 326 -10.56 10.55 13.74
C ILE A 326 -10.10 9.08 13.88
N ALA A 327 -9.74 8.41 12.80
CA ALA A 327 -9.43 6.97 12.81
C ALA A 327 -8.35 6.55 13.80
N ALA A 328 -7.31 7.38 13.98
CA ALA A 328 -6.16 7.07 14.84
C ALA A 328 -6.48 6.94 16.34
N PHE A 329 -7.64 7.43 16.78
CA PHE A 329 -8.10 7.24 18.16
C PHE A 329 -8.60 5.83 18.43
N ASP A 330 -8.96 5.05 17.40
CA ASP A 330 -9.35 3.65 17.59
C ASP A 330 -8.08 2.79 17.78
N PRO A 331 -7.96 2.00 18.86
CA PRO A 331 -6.77 1.18 19.10
C PRO A 331 -6.40 0.21 17.97
N ILE A 332 -7.37 -0.26 17.16
CA ILE A 332 -7.09 -1.14 16.02
C ILE A 332 -6.32 -0.44 14.89
N PHE A 333 -6.35 0.90 14.84
CA PHE A 333 -5.57 1.71 13.90
C PHE A 333 -4.09 1.33 13.92
N TRP A 334 -3.53 1.19 15.12
CA TRP A 334 -2.10 0.90 15.29
C TRP A 334 -1.75 -0.51 14.80
N LEU A 335 -2.63 -1.50 15.01
CA LEU A 335 -2.43 -2.86 14.51
C LEU A 335 -2.48 -2.91 12.98
N HIS A 336 -3.43 -2.17 12.39
CA HIS A 336 -3.60 -2.01 10.96
C HIS A 336 -2.36 -1.35 10.33
N HIS A 337 -1.95 -0.19 10.85
CA HIS A 337 -0.79 0.55 10.33
C HIS A 337 0.55 -0.16 10.57
N THR A 338 0.65 -1.01 11.60
CA THR A 338 1.80 -1.91 11.76
C THR A 338 1.85 -2.96 10.62
N ASN A 339 0.71 -3.46 10.14
CA ASN A 339 0.69 -4.35 8.98
C ASN A 339 0.88 -3.61 7.65
N VAL A 340 0.41 -2.37 7.53
CA VAL A 340 0.70 -1.49 6.37
C VAL A 340 2.22 -1.28 6.25
N ASP A 341 2.88 -1.02 7.38
CA ASP A 341 4.33 -0.93 7.45
C ASP A 341 5.04 -2.25 7.11
N ARG A 342 4.47 -3.39 7.54
CA ARG A 342 4.94 -4.72 7.13
C ARG A 342 4.84 -4.90 5.62
N MET A 343 3.74 -4.51 4.99
CA MET A 343 3.57 -4.57 3.53
C MET A 343 4.61 -3.71 2.80
N LEU A 344 4.96 -2.53 3.33
CA LEU A 344 6.08 -1.72 2.83
C LEU A 344 7.39 -2.49 2.88
N SER A 345 7.74 -3.11 4.02
CA SER A 345 8.97 -3.89 4.13
C SER A 345 8.99 -5.09 3.17
N LEU A 346 7.89 -5.83 3.04
CA LEU A 346 7.78 -6.96 2.13
C LEU A 346 7.92 -6.52 0.66
N TRP A 347 7.27 -5.41 0.28
CA TRP A 347 7.36 -4.87 -1.08
C TRP A 347 8.77 -4.38 -1.41
N SER A 348 9.43 -3.66 -0.50
CA SER A 348 10.81 -3.19 -0.68
C SER A 348 11.78 -4.35 -0.85
N ALA A 349 11.57 -5.45 -0.11
CA ALA A 349 12.40 -6.63 -0.22
C ALA A 349 12.28 -7.35 -1.57
N VAL A 350 11.10 -7.34 -2.20
CA VAL A 350 10.91 -7.96 -3.53
C VAL A 350 11.14 -7.01 -4.71
N ASN A 351 11.32 -5.73 -4.44
CA ASN A 351 11.68 -4.68 -5.41
C ASN A 351 12.88 -3.85 -4.90
N PRO A 352 14.05 -4.48 -4.68
CA PRO A 352 15.21 -3.81 -4.10
C PRO A 352 15.67 -2.64 -4.97
N GLY A 353 16.02 -1.53 -4.33
CA GLY A 353 16.46 -0.30 -4.99
C GLY A 353 15.33 0.62 -5.46
N LEU A 354 14.07 0.20 -5.36
CA LEU A 354 12.92 1.09 -5.58
C LEU A 354 12.49 1.74 -4.27
N TRP A 355 12.42 3.07 -4.29
CA TRP A 355 12.04 3.86 -3.13
C TRP A 355 11.29 5.13 -3.55
N VAL A 356 11.05 6.03 -2.60
CA VAL A 356 10.21 7.23 -2.78
C VAL A 356 10.66 8.07 -3.98
N THR A 357 9.77 8.23 -4.94
CA THR A 357 9.92 9.14 -6.09
C THR A 357 9.21 10.47 -5.84
N GLU A 358 9.49 11.47 -6.69
CA GLU A 358 8.74 12.74 -6.64
C GLU A 358 7.25 12.53 -6.97
N GLY A 359 6.41 13.34 -6.34
CA GLY A 359 4.97 13.37 -6.56
C GLY A 359 4.35 14.66 -6.03
N SER A 360 3.04 14.82 -6.20
CA SER A 360 2.32 15.97 -5.66
C SER A 360 1.90 15.74 -4.21
N SER A 361 1.99 16.77 -3.37
CA SER A 361 1.40 16.82 -2.02
C SER A 361 -0.13 16.88 -2.00
N ALA A 362 -0.79 16.98 -3.16
CA ALA A 362 -2.25 17.08 -3.28
C ALA A 362 -2.79 18.26 -2.43
N LEU A 363 -3.71 17.99 -1.50
CA LEU A 363 -4.30 18.98 -0.60
C LEU A 363 -3.33 19.55 0.46
N GLY A 364 -2.08 19.09 0.49
CA GLY A 364 -1.15 19.40 1.57
C GLY A 364 -1.55 18.70 2.88
N THR A 365 -0.89 19.09 3.95
CA THR A 365 -1.15 18.65 5.33
C THR A 365 -1.05 19.86 6.27
N TYR A 366 -1.13 19.64 7.58
CA TYR A 366 -0.92 20.69 8.58
C TYR A 366 0.36 21.52 8.35
N SER A 367 1.44 20.87 7.88
CA SER A 367 2.79 21.45 7.74
C SER A 367 3.33 21.42 6.30
N ILE A 368 2.72 20.66 5.41
CA ILE A 368 3.11 20.56 3.99
C ILE A 368 2.12 21.39 3.16
N GLU A 369 2.63 22.34 2.39
CA GLU A 369 1.80 23.15 1.50
C GLU A 369 1.13 22.29 0.41
N LYS A 370 -0.06 22.70 -0.03
CA LYS A 370 -0.78 22.00 -1.11
C LYS A 370 -0.12 22.21 -2.47
N ASN A 371 -0.27 21.22 -3.35
CA ASN A 371 0.21 21.25 -4.74
C ASN A 371 1.71 21.51 -4.94
N ILE A 372 2.54 21.32 -3.91
CA ILE A 372 4.00 21.30 -4.06
C ILE A 372 4.51 19.90 -4.40
N THR A 373 5.70 19.83 -5.01
CA THR A 373 6.42 18.58 -5.19
C THR A 373 6.96 18.08 -3.85
N VAL A 374 6.71 16.82 -3.56
CA VAL A 374 7.23 16.08 -2.41
C VAL A 374 7.94 14.82 -2.86
N GLY A 375 8.86 14.29 -2.06
CA GLY A 375 9.63 13.10 -2.42
C GLY A 375 10.55 12.63 -1.29
N ALA A 376 11.63 11.92 -1.66
CA ALA A 376 12.44 11.20 -0.69
C ALA A 376 13.06 12.07 0.44
N THR A 377 13.37 13.34 0.14
CA THR A 377 13.99 14.30 1.06
C THR A 377 13.01 15.29 1.68
N THR A 378 11.71 15.13 1.43
CA THR A 378 10.70 15.94 2.12
C THR A 378 10.66 15.56 3.60
N ASP A 379 10.64 16.57 4.46
CA ASP A 379 10.53 16.38 5.91
C ASP A 379 9.21 15.66 6.25
N LEU A 380 9.32 14.54 6.95
CA LEU A 380 8.20 13.74 7.46
C LEU A 380 7.75 14.33 8.80
N SER A 381 7.33 15.60 8.79
CA SER A 381 6.77 16.26 9.97
C SER A 381 5.51 15.53 10.47
N PRO A 382 5.29 15.44 11.80
CA PRO A 382 6.01 16.17 12.84
C PRO A 382 7.16 15.39 13.50
N PHE A 383 7.71 14.37 12.83
CA PHE A 383 8.62 13.42 13.46
C PHE A 383 10.07 13.93 13.43
N TRP A 384 10.57 14.36 14.58
CA TRP A 384 11.95 14.77 14.76
C TRP A 384 12.90 13.56 14.85
N ASP A 385 13.91 13.51 13.99
CA ASP A 385 15.03 12.56 14.04
C ASP A 385 16.09 13.02 15.05
N THR A 386 16.37 14.33 15.05
CA THR A 386 17.26 14.96 16.02
C THR A 386 16.60 16.19 16.65
N THR A 387 17.33 16.88 17.53
CA THR A 387 16.88 18.16 18.09
C THR A 387 16.78 19.28 17.04
N SER A 388 17.13 19.06 15.77
CA SER A 388 17.08 20.10 14.74
C SER A 388 16.65 19.63 13.34
N SER A 389 16.40 18.34 13.15
CA SER A 389 16.04 17.76 11.84
C SER A 389 14.85 16.81 11.96
N TYR A 390 14.02 16.79 10.93
CA TYR A 390 12.95 15.82 10.79
C TYR A 390 13.44 14.52 10.17
N TRP A 391 12.69 13.45 10.41
CA TRP A 391 12.79 12.25 9.60
C TRP A 391 12.50 12.56 8.13
N GLN A 392 13.13 11.82 7.23
CA GLN A 392 12.91 11.88 5.78
C GLN A 392 12.77 10.46 5.25
N SER A 393 12.15 10.30 4.08
CA SER A 393 11.92 8.97 3.53
C SER A 393 13.23 8.21 3.29
N THR A 394 14.32 8.91 2.94
CA THR A 394 15.67 8.34 2.80
C THR A 394 16.23 7.69 4.06
N MET A 395 15.68 8.04 5.23
CA MET A 395 16.19 7.60 6.54
C MET A 395 15.36 6.47 7.14
N VAL A 396 14.17 6.18 6.58
CA VAL A 396 13.23 5.18 7.11
C VAL A 396 13.07 3.96 6.21
N GLU A 397 13.98 3.75 5.26
CA GLU A 397 13.99 2.54 4.42
C GLU A 397 14.30 1.29 5.27
N SER A 398 15.29 1.40 6.17
CA SER A 398 15.67 0.32 7.09
C SER A 398 14.83 0.37 8.38
N THR A 399 14.09 -0.71 8.66
CA THR A 399 13.36 -0.85 9.92
C THR A 399 14.29 -1.13 11.10
N GLU A 400 15.44 -1.79 10.87
CA GLU A 400 16.41 -2.07 11.93
C GLU A 400 17.00 -0.79 12.51
N ALA A 401 17.18 0.25 11.68
CA ALA A 401 17.60 1.58 12.14
C ALA A 401 16.57 2.24 13.08
N LEU A 402 15.31 1.80 13.03
CA LEU A 402 14.21 2.23 13.89
C LEU A 402 13.93 1.25 15.05
N GLY A 403 14.77 0.21 15.21
CA GLY A 403 14.71 -0.71 16.34
C GLY A 403 13.71 -1.85 16.22
N TYR A 404 13.21 -2.16 15.01
CA TYR A 404 12.31 -3.29 14.79
C TYR A 404 12.54 -4.02 13.46
N THR A 405 12.02 -5.24 13.36
CA THR A 405 11.94 -6.01 12.11
C THR A 405 10.61 -6.77 12.03
N TYR A 406 10.43 -7.65 11.05
CA TYR A 406 9.29 -8.56 10.95
C TYR A 406 9.77 -10.02 10.87
N PRO A 407 8.97 -11.01 11.33
CA PRO A 407 9.37 -12.42 11.37
C PRO A 407 9.84 -12.97 10.02
N GLU A 408 9.35 -12.43 8.90
CA GLU A 408 9.76 -12.85 7.56
C GLU A 408 11.24 -12.58 7.25
N PHE A 409 11.86 -11.66 8.00
CA PHE A 409 13.26 -11.26 7.84
C PHE A 409 14.18 -11.93 8.87
N ASP A 410 13.65 -12.69 9.83
CA ASP A 410 14.44 -13.29 10.90
C ASP A 410 15.54 -14.21 10.33
N GLY A 411 16.78 -13.93 10.70
CA GLY A 411 17.95 -14.71 10.29
C GLY A 411 18.40 -14.53 8.83
N LEU A 412 17.78 -13.62 8.08
CA LEU A 412 18.24 -13.27 6.73
C LEU A 412 19.46 -12.36 6.79
N ASN A 413 20.39 -12.55 5.85
CA ASN A 413 21.47 -11.60 5.64
C ASN A 413 20.96 -10.44 4.78
N MET A 414 20.63 -9.30 5.40
CA MET A 414 20.09 -8.13 4.71
C MET A 414 21.06 -7.50 3.70
N GLY A 415 22.36 -7.84 3.76
CA GLY A 415 23.34 -7.44 2.75
C GLY A 415 23.27 -8.25 1.44
N ASP A 416 22.59 -9.40 1.42
CA ASP A 416 22.35 -10.22 0.23
C ASP A 416 20.92 -10.01 -0.27
N THR A 417 20.72 -8.90 -1.00
CA THR A 417 19.40 -8.49 -1.48
C THR A 417 18.74 -9.52 -2.40
N ALA A 418 19.52 -10.32 -3.13
CA ALA A 418 19.00 -11.39 -3.98
C ALA A 418 18.45 -12.56 -3.15
N ALA A 419 19.19 -13.00 -2.12
CA ALA A 419 18.72 -14.03 -1.20
C ALA A 419 17.49 -13.57 -0.41
N VAL A 420 17.49 -12.33 0.08
CA VAL A 420 16.33 -11.72 0.76
C VAL A 420 15.12 -11.71 -0.18
N ARG A 421 15.27 -11.18 -1.39
CA ARG A 421 14.19 -11.16 -2.40
C ARG A 421 13.61 -12.55 -2.66
N SER A 422 14.45 -13.55 -2.85
CA SER A 422 14.02 -14.94 -3.08
C SER A 422 13.28 -15.52 -1.88
N SER A 423 13.79 -15.30 -0.67
CA SER A 423 13.16 -15.76 0.58
C SER A 423 11.79 -15.10 0.78
N ILE A 424 11.73 -13.77 0.68
CA ILE A 424 10.50 -13.01 0.89
C ILE A 424 9.46 -13.32 -0.19
N ALA A 425 9.86 -13.46 -1.46
CA ALA A 425 8.93 -13.86 -2.53
C ALA A 425 8.29 -15.23 -2.26
N LYS A 426 9.05 -16.21 -1.74
CA LYS A 426 8.52 -17.52 -1.33
C LYS A 426 7.52 -17.39 -0.18
N GLN A 427 7.81 -16.53 0.81
CA GLN A 427 6.91 -16.28 1.94
C GLN A 427 5.62 -15.60 1.49
N ILE A 428 5.69 -14.56 0.66
CA ILE A 428 4.51 -13.89 0.07
C ILE A 428 3.63 -14.90 -0.68
N LYS A 429 4.23 -15.77 -1.51
CA LYS A 429 3.49 -16.83 -2.20
C LYS A 429 2.84 -17.80 -1.23
N SER A 430 3.54 -18.20 -0.17
CA SER A 430 3.01 -19.10 0.86
C SER A 430 1.84 -18.48 1.64
N LEU A 431 1.95 -17.20 2.00
CA LEU A 431 0.96 -16.49 2.81
C LEU A 431 -0.29 -16.14 1.99
N TYR A 432 -0.12 -15.62 0.77
CA TYR A 432 -1.20 -14.96 0.04
C TYR A 432 -1.52 -15.59 -1.32
N GLY A 433 -0.61 -16.36 -1.90
CA GLY A 433 -0.80 -16.97 -3.23
C GLY A 433 -1.83 -18.11 -3.29
N GLY A 434 -2.37 -18.55 -2.14
CA GLY A 434 -3.30 -19.69 -2.04
C GLY A 434 -4.79 -19.35 -1.87
N GLY A 435 -5.18 -18.07 -1.92
CA GLY A 435 -6.60 -17.68 -1.87
C GLY A 435 -7.27 -17.86 -3.23
N ALA A 436 -8.24 -18.78 -3.31
CA ALA A 436 -8.91 -19.29 -4.52
C ALA A 436 -8.08 -20.31 -5.32
N SER A 437 -8.07 -21.56 -4.85
CA SER A 437 -7.99 -22.78 -5.66
C SER A 437 -6.91 -22.94 -6.76
N PHE A 438 -5.66 -22.47 -6.58
CA PHE A 438 -4.53 -22.95 -7.41
C PHE A 438 -4.18 -24.44 -7.18
N ASN A 439 -4.91 -25.14 -6.30
CA ASN A 439 -4.69 -26.55 -5.93
C ASN A 439 -5.63 -27.55 -6.60
N SER A 440 -6.50 -27.12 -7.52
CA SER A 440 -7.17 -28.11 -8.35
C SER A 440 -6.17 -28.62 -9.39
N LYS A 441 -5.90 -29.94 -9.40
CA LYS A 441 -5.21 -30.63 -10.51
C LYS A 441 -5.84 -30.38 -11.89
N ARG A 442 -6.96 -29.65 -11.96
CA ARG A 442 -7.68 -29.24 -13.16
C ARG A 442 -7.09 -27.99 -13.81
N GLU A 443 -6.57 -27.03 -13.05
CA GLU A 443 -6.07 -25.75 -13.60
C GLU A 443 -4.73 -25.87 -14.34
N LEU A 444 -3.84 -26.74 -13.88
CA LEU A 444 -2.57 -27.06 -14.58
C LEU A 444 -2.76 -27.77 -15.93
N THR A 445 -4.00 -28.15 -16.28
CA THR A 445 -4.30 -28.91 -17.50
C THR A 445 -5.17 -28.18 -18.53
N THR A 446 -5.68 -26.96 -18.25
CA THR A 446 -6.66 -26.29 -19.14
C THR A 446 -6.43 -24.80 -19.40
N ARG A 447 -5.38 -24.15 -18.88
CA ARG A 447 -5.02 -22.80 -19.33
C ARG A 447 -4.25 -22.88 -20.65
N ALA A 448 -4.80 -22.28 -21.70
CA ALA A 448 -4.16 -22.19 -23.01
C ALA A 448 -2.99 -21.20 -22.94
N ASP A 449 -2.02 -21.34 -23.84
CA ASP A 449 -1.03 -20.30 -24.11
C ASP A 449 -1.76 -18.99 -24.47
N GLY A 450 -1.35 -17.85 -23.91
CA GLY A 450 -1.98 -16.54 -24.16
C GLY A 450 -3.17 -16.12 -23.26
N SER A 451 -3.33 -16.69 -22.06
CA SER A 451 -4.30 -16.20 -21.05
C SER A 451 -3.99 -14.75 -20.61
N LEU A 452 -5.05 -13.96 -20.44
CA LEU A 452 -4.99 -12.58 -19.93
C LEU A 452 -5.46 -12.53 -18.48
N ASP A 453 -4.78 -11.73 -17.66
CA ASP A 453 -5.23 -11.28 -16.35
C ASP A 453 -6.21 -10.12 -16.50
N TRP A 454 -7.42 -10.26 -15.96
CA TRP A 454 -8.51 -9.28 -16.01
C TRP A 454 -8.68 -8.56 -14.68
N SER A 455 -8.74 -7.24 -14.71
CA SER A 455 -9.03 -6.40 -13.55
C SER A 455 -10.03 -5.30 -13.89
N ALA A 456 -10.93 -4.97 -12.96
CA ALA A 456 -11.74 -3.77 -13.05
C ALA A 456 -11.02 -2.60 -12.39
N ARG A 457 -10.54 -1.64 -13.18
CA ARG A 457 -9.98 -0.37 -12.74
C ARG A 457 -11.10 0.62 -12.43
N VAL A 458 -11.09 1.17 -11.24
CA VAL A 458 -12.03 2.18 -10.76
C VAL A 458 -11.29 3.50 -10.59
N GLN A 459 -11.83 4.56 -11.20
CA GLN A 459 -11.39 5.93 -10.97
C GLN A 459 -12.58 6.76 -10.51
N VAL A 460 -12.38 7.55 -9.46
CA VAL A 460 -13.47 8.36 -8.89
C VAL A 460 -12.89 9.55 -8.14
N ASP A 461 -13.62 10.66 -8.08
CA ASP A 461 -13.29 11.74 -7.16
C ASP A 461 -13.55 11.29 -5.72
N LYS A 462 -12.51 11.33 -4.91
CA LYS A 462 -12.55 11.01 -3.48
C LYS A 462 -13.62 11.79 -2.72
N PHE A 463 -13.96 13.00 -3.18
CA PHE A 463 -14.97 13.85 -2.53
C PHE A 463 -16.33 13.87 -3.22
N ALA A 464 -16.59 12.97 -4.18
CA ALA A 464 -17.83 12.98 -4.96
C ALA A 464 -19.12 12.97 -4.10
N LEU A 465 -19.06 12.41 -2.88
CA LEU A 465 -20.16 12.39 -1.92
C LEU A 465 -19.99 13.36 -0.75
N GLY A 466 -19.41 14.54 -1.02
CA GLY A 466 -19.25 15.59 -0.02
C GLY A 466 -18.21 15.27 1.06
N GLY A 467 -17.24 14.42 0.74
CA GLY A 467 -16.20 13.95 1.67
C GLY A 467 -16.65 12.83 2.63
N LYS A 468 -17.80 12.21 2.39
CA LYS A 468 -18.14 10.94 3.06
C LYS A 468 -17.31 9.80 2.47
N THR A 469 -16.84 8.87 3.30
CA THR A 469 -16.29 7.61 2.82
C THR A 469 -17.35 6.76 2.12
N PHE A 470 -17.00 6.19 0.97
CA PHE A 470 -17.87 5.31 0.20
C PHE A 470 -17.09 4.23 -0.56
N ASP A 471 -17.79 3.17 -0.93
CA ASP A 471 -17.27 2.08 -1.73
C ASP A 471 -17.89 2.07 -3.12
N VAL A 472 -17.06 1.80 -4.13
CA VAL A 472 -17.49 1.32 -5.43
C VAL A 472 -17.36 -0.20 -5.43
N LEU A 473 -18.48 -0.90 -5.49
CA LEU A 473 -18.57 -2.35 -5.45
C LEU A 473 -18.68 -2.93 -6.87
N ILE A 474 -17.89 -3.95 -7.15
CA ILE A 474 -17.85 -4.66 -8.44
C ILE A 474 -18.44 -6.05 -8.29
N PHE A 475 -19.35 -6.39 -9.21
CA PHE A 475 -20.05 -7.67 -9.26
C PHE A 475 -19.89 -8.34 -10.63
N LEU A 476 -19.91 -9.66 -10.65
CA LEU A 476 -20.06 -10.48 -11.85
C LEU A 476 -21.29 -11.39 -11.66
N GLY A 477 -22.46 -10.89 -12.06
CA GLY A 477 -23.75 -11.57 -11.99
C GLY A 477 -24.84 -10.70 -11.38
N ASP A 478 -25.91 -11.36 -10.90
CA ASP A 478 -27.07 -10.67 -10.33
C ASP A 478 -26.72 -9.97 -9.01
N VAL A 479 -27.16 -8.71 -8.86
CA VAL A 479 -26.95 -7.91 -7.65
C VAL A 479 -28.26 -7.84 -6.86
N PRO A 480 -28.27 -8.21 -5.56
CA PRO A 480 -29.46 -8.06 -4.71
C PRO A 480 -29.99 -6.61 -4.70
N SER A 481 -31.30 -6.46 -4.54
CA SER A 481 -31.91 -5.12 -4.45
C SER A 481 -31.62 -4.42 -3.12
N ASP A 482 -31.42 -5.20 -2.05
CA ASP A 482 -31.12 -4.68 -0.71
C ASP A 482 -29.62 -4.39 -0.57
N PRO A 483 -29.22 -3.13 -0.33
CA PRO A 483 -27.82 -2.75 -0.16
C PRO A 483 -27.11 -3.45 1.00
N ALA A 484 -27.85 -3.81 2.05
CA ALA A 484 -27.28 -4.53 3.20
C ALA A 484 -26.76 -5.93 2.82
N GLN A 485 -27.18 -6.47 1.67
CA GLN A 485 -26.79 -7.80 1.18
C GLN A 485 -25.65 -7.77 0.17
N TRP A 486 -25.22 -6.60 -0.30
CA TRP A 486 -24.29 -6.46 -1.41
C TRP A 486 -22.94 -7.13 -1.16
N TYR A 487 -22.32 -6.93 0.00
CA TYR A 487 -21.05 -7.58 0.34
C TYR A 487 -21.14 -9.10 0.46
N SER A 488 -22.30 -9.60 0.91
CA SER A 488 -22.56 -11.04 1.05
C SER A 488 -23.08 -11.70 -0.23
N ALA A 489 -23.29 -10.93 -1.30
CA ALA A 489 -23.81 -11.45 -2.55
C ALA A 489 -22.81 -12.43 -3.17
N SER A 490 -23.30 -13.56 -3.68
CA SER A 490 -22.43 -14.53 -4.37
C SER A 490 -21.79 -13.98 -5.64
N SER A 491 -22.32 -12.89 -6.19
CA SER A 491 -21.81 -12.15 -7.35
C SER A 491 -20.76 -11.09 -6.99
N PHE A 492 -20.58 -10.78 -5.70
CA PHE A 492 -19.63 -9.75 -5.25
C PHE A 492 -18.19 -10.21 -5.48
N VAL A 493 -17.42 -9.38 -6.16
CA VAL A 493 -16.02 -9.67 -6.53
C VAL A 493 -15.05 -8.91 -5.63
N GLY A 494 -15.32 -7.62 -5.43
CA GLY A 494 -14.45 -6.74 -4.67
C GLY A 494 -14.84 -5.28 -4.77
N ARG A 495 -14.00 -4.40 -4.22
CA ARG A 495 -14.30 -2.98 -4.13
C ARG A 495 -13.08 -2.08 -4.29
N VAL A 496 -13.36 -0.80 -4.51
CA VAL A 496 -12.43 0.31 -4.32
C VAL A 496 -13.08 1.32 -3.38
N THR A 497 -12.32 1.83 -2.42
CA THR A 497 -12.82 2.72 -1.36
C THR A 497 -12.32 4.14 -1.61
N ALA A 498 -13.22 5.11 -1.54
CA ALA A 498 -12.87 6.52 -1.41
C ALA A 498 -12.84 6.88 0.09
N PHE A 499 -11.68 6.74 0.74
CA PHE A 499 -11.54 6.97 2.19
C PHE A 499 -11.34 8.45 2.51
N ALA A 500 -12.42 9.16 2.84
CA ALA A 500 -12.45 10.61 2.88
C ALA A 500 -13.05 11.14 4.18
N SER A 501 -12.71 12.40 4.50
CA SER A 501 -13.41 13.19 5.51
C SER A 501 -14.08 14.40 4.86
N SER A 502 -15.22 14.81 5.40
CA SER A 502 -15.85 16.09 5.05
C SER A 502 -14.92 17.27 5.35
N LEU A 503 -14.02 17.14 6.33
CA LEU A 503 -13.02 18.15 6.68
C LEU A 503 -11.86 18.23 5.67
N GLN A 504 -11.68 17.23 4.81
CA GLN A 504 -10.73 17.28 3.69
C GLN A 504 -11.33 17.95 2.45
N ASN A 505 -12.65 18.02 2.36
CA ASN A 505 -13.33 18.46 1.15
C ASN A 505 -13.27 19.99 1.00
N THR A 506 -12.28 20.46 0.25
CA THR A 506 -12.08 21.88 -0.09
C THR A 506 -12.87 22.32 -1.32
N GLY A 507 -13.73 21.44 -1.87
CA GLY A 507 -14.47 21.68 -3.12
C GLY A 507 -13.67 21.44 -4.40
N SER A 508 -12.38 21.09 -4.29
CA SER A 508 -11.56 20.66 -5.44
C SER A 508 -11.57 19.12 -5.55
N PRO A 509 -11.74 18.56 -6.76
CA PRO A 509 -11.76 17.12 -6.95
C PRO A 509 -10.39 16.49 -6.71
N GLU A 510 -10.36 15.36 -6.02
CA GLU A 510 -9.16 14.58 -5.73
C GLU A 510 -9.34 13.16 -6.30
N LEU A 511 -9.01 12.98 -7.57
CA LEU A 511 -9.22 11.70 -8.25
C LEU A 511 -8.33 10.60 -7.66
N ILE A 512 -8.92 9.46 -7.32
CA ILE A 512 -8.24 8.26 -6.86
C ILE A 512 -8.40 7.11 -7.85
N GLU A 513 -7.55 6.11 -7.69
CA GLU A 513 -7.54 4.90 -8.49
C GLU A 513 -7.37 3.64 -7.63
N GLY A 514 -8.11 2.60 -8.01
CA GLY A 514 -7.93 1.26 -7.48
C GLY A 514 -8.36 0.21 -8.51
N PHE A 515 -8.15 -1.05 -8.17
CA PHE A 515 -8.38 -2.20 -9.04
C PHE A 515 -9.12 -3.31 -8.29
N VAL A 516 -9.94 -4.07 -9.00
CA VAL A 516 -10.55 -5.30 -8.50
C VAL A 516 -10.14 -6.43 -9.42
N ASP A 517 -9.39 -7.40 -8.89
CA ASP A 517 -9.02 -8.61 -9.64
C ASP A 517 -10.27 -9.46 -9.94
N LEU A 518 -10.46 -9.84 -11.20
CA LEU A 518 -11.64 -10.60 -11.64
C LEU A 518 -11.33 -12.09 -11.86
N ASN A 519 -10.06 -12.47 -11.91
CA ASN A 519 -9.59 -13.72 -12.48
C ASN A 519 -10.06 -14.93 -11.69
N SER A 520 -9.76 -14.96 -10.39
CA SER A 520 -10.18 -16.05 -9.51
C SER A 520 -11.70 -16.19 -9.46
N PHE A 521 -12.43 -15.07 -9.49
CA PHE A 521 -13.89 -15.10 -9.47
C PHE A 521 -14.44 -15.74 -10.75
N ILE A 522 -13.95 -15.31 -11.92
CA ILE A 522 -14.34 -15.86 -13.22
C ILE A 522 -14.00 -17.35 -13.29
N ALA A 523 -12.80 -17.74 -12.86
CA ALA A 523 -12.37 -19.14 -12.86
C ALA A 523 -13.31 -20.03 -12.03
N GLU A 524 -13.77 -19.55 -10.87
CA GLU A 524 -14.63 -20.32 -9.97
C GLU A 524 -16.11 -20.31 -10.37
N HIS A 525 -16.63 -19.21 -10.94
CA HIS A 525 -18.09 -19.00 -11.04
C HIS A 525 -18.62 -18.92 -12.48
N SER A 526 -17.77 -18.73 -13.49
CA SER A 526 -18.24 -18.51 -14.86
C SER A 526 -18.77 -19.78 -15.55
N GLY A 527 -18.30 -20.95 -15.12
CA GLY A 527 -18.59 -22.22 -15.79
C GLY A 527 -17.96 -22.35 -17.19
N LEU A 528 -17.03 -21.46 -17.56
CA LEU A 528 -16.33 -21.51 -18.84
C LEU A 528 -15.42 -22.74 -18.92
N SER A 529 -15.39 -23.36 -20.11
CA SER A 529 -14.52 -24.51 -20.40
C SER A 529 -13.14 -24.11 -20.93
N SER A 530 -13.00 -22.88 -21.42
CA SER A 530 -11.78 -22.23 -21.91
C SER A 530 -11.69 -20.82 -21.34
N PHE A 531 -10.47 -20.37 -21.05
CA PHE A 531 -10.19 -19.00 -20.58
C PHE A 531 -9.54 -18.16 -21.68
N GLY A 532 -9.99 -18.36 -22.92
CA GLY A 532 -9.63 -17.49 -24.03
C GLY A 532 -10.15 -16.08 -23.79
N SER A 533 -9.49 -15.10 -24.38
CA SER A 533 -9.78 -13.68 -24.16
C SER A 533 -11.23 -13.33 -24.56
N ASP A 534 -11.75 -13.92 -25.64
CA ASP A 534 -13.09 -13.65 -26.16
C ASP A 534 -14.19 -14.21 -25.25
N GLU A 535 -14.05 -15.44 -24.75
CA GLU A 535 -15.06 -16.04 -23.87
C GLU A 535 -15.12 -15.32 -22.52
N VAL A 536 -13.95 -14.98 -21.97
CA VAL A 536 -13.86 -14.24 -20.70
C VAL A 536 -14.44 -12.83 -20.87
N LYS A 537 -14.12 -12.14 -21.97
CA LYS A 537 -14.70 -10.82 -22.27
C LYS A 537 -16.21 -10.90 -22.41
N ALA A 538 -16.75 -11.85 -23.17
CA ALA A 538 -18.19 -12.02 -23.34
C ALA A 538 -18.89 -12.31 -21.99
N TYR A 539 -18.24 -13.08 -21.11
CA TYR A 539 -18.73 -13.29 -19.75
C TYR A 539 -18.74 -12.00 -18.94
N ILE A 540 -17.66 -11.21 -18.95
CA ILE A 540 -17.57 -9.94 -18.22
C ILE A 540 -18.61 -8.95 -18.76
N ASP A 541 -18.69 -8.74 -20.08
CA ASP A 541 -19.63 -7.81 -20.72
C ASP A 541 -21.09 -8.12 -20.35
N LYS A 542 -21.42 -9.41 -20.20
CA LYS A 542 -22.77 -9.85 -19.82
C LYS A 542 -23.07 -9.68 -18.34
N ASN A 543 -22.08 -9.87 -17.46
CA ASN A 543 -22.30 -10.05 -16.03
C ASN A 543 -21.77 -8.91 -15.16
N LEU A 544 -20.93 -8.02 -15.69
CA LEU A 544 -20.37 -6.91 -14.92
C LEU A 544 -21.47 -5.96 -14.48
N ALA A 545 -21.58 -5.77 -13.17
CA ALA A 545 -22.43 -4.78 -12.56
C ALA A 545 -21.64 -4.00 -11.51
N LEU A 546 -22.05 -2.76 -11.28
CA LEU A 546 -21.46 -1.90 -10.26
C LEU A 546 -22.54 -1.29 -9.35
N ARG A 547 -22.17 -1.03 -8.10
CA ARG A 547 -22.98 -0.28 -7.13
C ARG A 547 -22.08 0.65 -6.32
N VAL A 548 -22.68 1.70 -5.76
CA VAL A 548 -22.01 2.62 -4.83
C VAL A 548 -22.77 2.63 -3.52
N GLN A 549 -22.06 2.58 -2.40
CA GLN A 549 -22.66 2.79 -1.07
C GLN A 549 -21.73 3.51 -0.10
N THR A 550 -22.30 4.22 0.87
CA THR A 550 -21.55 4.82 1.97
C THR A 550 -21.10 3.76 2.99
N SER A 551 -20.21 4.14 3.92
CA SER A 551 -19.76 3.28 5.03
C SER A 551 -20.88 2.66 5.88
N GLY A 552 -22.05 3.29 5.96
CA GLY A 552 -23.21 2.74 6.67
C GLY A 552 -24.17 1.96 5.75
N SER A 553 -23.68 1.44 4.63
CA SER A 553 -24.43 0.60 3.68
C SER A 553 -25.63 1.31 3.03
N GLN A 554 -25.61 2.63 2.96
CA GLN A 554 -26.62 3.38 2.21
C GLN A 554 -26.27 3.36 0.73
N ALA A 555 -27.16 2.80 -0.09
CA ALA A 555 -27.02 2.86 -1.55
C ALA A 555 -27.03 4.29 -2.08
N VAL A 556 -26.18 4.52 -3.07
CA VAL A 556 -26.03 5.77 -3.79
C VAL A 556 -26.28 5.49 -5.27
N ASP A 557 -27.08 6.32 -5.92
CA ASP A 557 -27.26 6.24 -7.37
C ASP A 557 -25.92 6.60 -8.04
N VAL A 558 -25.48 5.76 -8.98
CA VAL A 558 -24.22 5.95 -9.71
C VAL A 558 -24.20 7.30 -10.46
N ASN A 559 -25.36 7.84 -10.82
CA ASN A 559 -25.50 9.15 -11.45
C ASN A 559 -25.19 10.32 -10.49
N GLU A 560 -25.24 10.09 -9.18
CA GLU A 560 -24.80 11.06 -8.16
C GLU A 560 -23.27 11.12 -8.03
N VAL A 561 -22.54 10.21 -8.68
CA VAL A 561 -21.08 10.14 -8.71
C VAL A 561 -20.58 10.33 -10.15
N PRO A 562 -20.73 11.53 -10.75
CA PRO A 562 -20.44 11.76 -12.16
C PRO A 562 -18.96 11.57 -12.54
N SER A 563 -18.05 11.61 -11.56
CA SER A 563 -16.63 11.30 -11.74
C SER A 563 -16.32 9.81 -11.87
N LEU A 564 -17.27 8.93 -11.53
CA LEU A 564 -17.03 7.49 -11.48
C LEU A 564 -16.81 6.92 -12.88
N ALA A 565 -15.64 6.33 -13.08
CA ALA A 565 -15.30 5.55 -14.25
C ALA A 565 -14.87 4.15 -13.81
N VAL A 566 -15.50 3.12 -14.37
CA VAL A 566 -15.09 1.72 -14.21
C VAL A 566 -14.69 1.19 -15.58
N THR A 567 -13.51 0.60 -15.65
CA THR A 567 -12.94 0.03 -16.87
C THR A 567 -12.40 -1.35 -16.61
N VAL A 568 -12.61 -2.27 -17.54
CA VAL A 568 -12.00 -3.59 -17.47
C VAL A 568 -10.70 -3.55 -18.27
N VAL A 569 -9.59 -3.88 -17.61
CA VAL A 569 -8.26 -3.95 -18.20
C VAL A 569 -7.82 -5.41 -18.24
N SER A 570 -7.08 -5.76 -19.29
CA SER A 570 -6.51 -7.09 -19.48
C SER A 570 -5.01 -6.96 -19.74
N THR A 571 -4.19 -7.74 -19.03
CA THR A 571 -2.74 -7.81 -19.24
C THR A 571 -2.34 -9.24 -19.57
N PRO A 572 -1.36 -9.50 -20.45
CA PRO A 572 -0.78 -10.84 -20.59
C PRO A 572 -0.38 -11.37 -19.22
N GLU A 573 -0.70 -12.63 -18.92
CA GLU A 573 -0.38 -13.24 -17.62
C GLU A 573 1.15 -13.22 -17.41
N THR A 574 1.64 -12.35 -16.52
CA THR A 574 3.04 -12.39 -16.08
C THR A 574 3.16 -13.50 -15.05
N ASN A 575 3.48 -14.71 -15.49
CA ASN A 575 3.84 -15.83 -14.62
C ASN A 575 5.14 -15.50 -13.86
N ASN A 576 5.04 -14.72 -12.78
CA ASN A 576 6.14 -14.52 -11.84
C ASN A 576 6.20 -15.66 -10.83
N VAL A 577 6.47 -16.86 -11.34
CA VAL A 577 7.35 -17.90 -10.79
C VAL A 577 7.87 -18.68 -12.00
N ALA A 578 9.19 -18.79 -12.15
CA ALA A 578 9.87 -19.40 -13.29
C ALA A 578 9.19 -20.68 -13.90
N SER A 579 8.76 -20.54 -15.16
CA SER A 579 8.67 -21.49 -16.30
C SER A 579 7.80 -22.77 -16.23
N PRO A 580 7.18 -23.21 -17.36
CA PRO A 580 7.84 -23.34 -18.66
C PRO A 580 7.23 -22.51 -19.79
N SER A 581 8.06 -21.65 -20.37
CA SER A 581 8.04 -21.34 -21.81
C SER A 581 7.78 -22.61 -22.63
N SER A 582 7.01 -22.50 -23.72
CA SER A 582 6.65 -23.66 -24.55
C SER A 582 7.90 -24.45 -24.95
N LYS A 583 7.80 -25.78 -25.13
CA LYS A 583 8.97 -26.62 -25.54
C LYS A 583 9.71 -26.05 -26.75
N ARG A 584 8.97 -25.34 -27.61
CA ARG A 584 9.49 -24.69 -28.80
C ARG A 584 10.22 -23.39 -28.46
N GLU A 585 9.65 -22.56 -27.60
CA GLU A 585 10.33 -21.37 -27.12
C GLU A 585 11.65 -21.70 -26.39
N LEU A 586 11.67 -22.72 -25.53
CA LEU A 586 12.92 -23.21 -24.90
C LEU A 586 13.95 -23.72 -25.93
N SER A 587 13.49 -24.24 -27.07
CA SER A 587 14.39 -24.66 -28.16
C SER A 587 14.92 -23.49 -28.99
N ILE A 588 14.18 -22.39 -29.06
CA ILE A 588 14.54 -21.16 -29.79
C ILE A 588 15.47 -20.27 -28.94
N ARG A 589 15.34 -20.29 -27.61
CA ARG A 589 16.17 -19.51 -26.67
C ARG A 589 17.64 -19.96 -26.55
N ALA A 590 18.00 -21.12 -27.11
CA ALA A 590 19.37 -21.67 -27.19
C ALA A 590 20.33 -21.30 -26.02
N GLY A 591 19.88 -21.47 -24.77
CA GLY A 591 20.65 -21.06 -23.59
C GLY A 591 19.81 -20.25 -22.61
N ASN A 592 20.48 -19.49 -21.75
CA ASN A 592 19.86 -18.64 -20.74
C ASN A 592 19.92 -17.15 -21.09
N GLU A 593 20.47 -16.77 -22.24
CA GLU A 593 20.46 -15.40 -22.75
C GLU A 593 19.68 -15.36 -24.07
N TYR A 594 18.73 -14.42 -24.17
CA TYR A 594 17.92 -14.21 -25.38
C TYR A 594 17.52 -12.73 -25.51
N LEU A 595 16.96 -12.35 -26.65
CA LEU A 595 16.35 -11.02 -26.84
C LEU A 595 14.83 -11.12 -26.64
N ASP A 596 14.29 -10.29 -25.75
CA ASP A 596 12.85 -10.03 -25.65
C ASP A 596 12.45 -8.93 -26.64
N TRP A 597 11.65 -9.30 -27.63
CA TRP A 597 11.15 -8.45 -28.69
C TRP A 597 9.78 -7.91 -28.31
N THR A 598 9.67 -6.59 -28.28
CA THR A 598 8.47 -5.88 -27.84
C THR A 598 8.14 -4.74 -28.80
N VAL A 599 6.86 -4.54 -29.08
CA VAL A 599 6.36 -3.32 -29.72
C VAL A 599 5.97 -2.32 -28.65
N ARG A 600 6.64 -1.17 -28.61
CA ARG A 600 6.22 0.00 -27.85
C ARG A 600 5.23 0.80 -28.68
N VAL A 601 4.10 1.15 -28.08
CA VAL A 601 3.13 2.10 -28.61
C VAL A 601 3.08 3.29 -27.67
N GLN A 602 3.40 4.48 -28.17
CA GLN A 602 3.20 5.75 -27.47
C GLN A 602 2.18 6.57 -28.25
N VAL A 603 1.21 7.15 -27.55
CA VAL A 603 0.14 7.90 -28.21
C VAL A 603 -0.51 8.90 -27.25
N ASP A 604 -0.97 10.04 -27.75
CA ASP A 604 -1.86 10.91 -26.97
C ASP A 604 -3.21 10.22 -26.81
N LYS A 605 -3.60 9.88 -25.58
CA LYS A 605 -4.88 9.23 -25.33
C LYS A 605 -6.09 10.09 -25.72
N PHE A 606 -5.91 11.41 -25.86
CA PHE A 606 -6.96 12.33 -26.29
C PHE A 606 -7.00 12.58 -27.80
N ALA A 607 -6.15 11.93 -28.60
CA ALA A 607 -6.02 12.15 -30.05
C ALA A 607 -7.36 12.07 -30.81
N LEU A 608 -8.27 11.19 -30.39
CA LEU A 608 -9.62 11.05 -30.98
C LEU A 608 -10.69 11.78 -30.15
N GLY A 609 -10.45 13.04 -29.79
CA GLY A 609 -11.41 13.86 -29.04
C GLY A 609 -11.69 13.34 -27.63
N GLY A 610 -10.81 12.48 -27.10
CA GLY A 610 -11.00 11.78 -25.83
C GLY A 610 -11.92 10.57 -25.89
N HIS A 611 -12.24 10.06 -27.08
CA HIS A 611 -12.88 8.77 -27.23
C HIS A 611 -11.85 7.63 -27.17
N THR A 612 -12.18 6.55 -26.46
CA THR A 612 -11.30 5.37 -26.35
C THR A 612 -11.06 4.70 -27.71
N PHE A 613 -9.79 4.40 -27.98
CA PHE A 613 -9.37 3.60 -29.13
C PHE A 613 -8.26 2.62 -28.76
N ASN A 614 -7.98 1.68 -29.66
CA ASN A 614 -7.03 0.60 -29.48
C ASN A 614 -6.07 0.59 -30.65
N VAL A 615 -4.79 0.42 -30.37
CA VAL A 615 -3.74 0.11 -31.34
C VAL A 615 -3.48 -1.39 -31.24
N LEU A 616 -3.92 -2.12 -32.26
CA LEU A 616 -3.79 -3.58 -32.38
C LEU A 616 -2.50 -3.92 -33.13
N ILE A 617 -1.75 -4.91 -32.65
CA ILE A 617 -0.50 -5.38 -33.23
C ILE A 617 -0.70 -6.81 -33.77
N PHE A 618 -0.18 -7.06 -34.98
CA PHE A 618 -0.30 -8.31 -35.71
C PHE A 618 1.05 -8.81 -36.20
N LEU A 619 1.18 -10.13 -36.29
CA LEU A 619 2.27 -10.83 -36.98
C LEU A 619 1.65 -11.79 -38.01
N GLY A 620 1.57 -11.34 -39.26
CA GLY A 620 1.00 -12.05 -40.40
C GLY A 620 -0.21 -11.32 -41.02
N ASP A 621 -1.04 -12.06 -41.76
CA ASP A 621 -2.16 -11.50 -42.52
C ASP A 621 -3.23 -10.87 -41.62
N VAL A 622 -3.58 -9.60 -41.87
CA VAL A 622 -4.66 -8.90 -41.15
C VAL A 622 -5.97 -9.00 -41.94
N PRO A 623 -7.07 -9.52 -41.36
CA PRO A 623 -8.37 -9.57 -42.04
C PRO A 623 -8.85 -8.19 -42.51
N SER A 624 -9.66 -8.16 -43.57
CA SER A 624 -10.21 -6.89 -44.09
C SER A 624 -11.36 -6.33 -43.24
N ASP A 625 -12.14 -7.19 -42.58
CA ASP A 625 -13.20 -6.75 -41.66
C ASP A 625 -12.64 -6.42 -40.29
N ALA A 626 -12.82 -5.18 -39.85
CA ALA A 626 -12.36 -4.69 -38.55
C ALA A 626 -12.96 -5.46 -37.36
N LYS A 627 -14.11 -6.11 -37.54
CA LYS A 627 -14.72 -6.93 -36.49
C LYS A 627 -13.96 -8.23 -36.23
N GLU A 628 -13.20 -8.72 -37.21
CA GLU A 628 -12.47 -9.97 -37.14
C GLU A 628 -11.02 -9.79 -36.66
N TRP A 629 -10.55 -8.55 -36.55
CA TRP A 629 -9.17 -8.21 -36.19
C TRP A 629 -8.70 -8.84 -34.89
N ARG A 630 -9.48 -8.75 -33.81
CA ARG A 630 -9.08 -9.31 -32.51
C ARG A 630 -9.11 -10.84 -32.46
N SER A 631 -9.89 -11.47 -33.34
CA SER A 631 -9.97 -12.92 -33.49
C SER A 631 -9.04 -13.48 -34.57
N ALA A 632 -8.26 -12.63 -35.22
CA ALA A 632 -7.36 -13.05 -36.30
C ALA A 632 -6.25 -13.93 -35.73
N ALA A 633 -5.90 -15.00 -36.46
CA ALA A 633 -4.78 -15.86 -36.07
C ALA A 633 -3.43 -15.12 -36.03
N SER A 634 -3.33 -13.98 -36.70
CA SER A 634 -2.18 -13.07 -36.71
C SER A 634 -2.19 -12.05 -35.58
N PHE A 635 -3.25 -11.94 -34.79
CA PHE A 635 -3.35 -10.93 -33.73
C PHE A 635 -2.47 -11.29 -32.53
N VAL A 636 -1.60 -10.37 -32.12
CA VAL A 636 -0.60 -10.60 -31.06
C VAL A 636 -1.01 -9.93 -29.75
N GLY A 637 -1.54 -8.71 -29.82
CA GLY A 637 -1.91 -7.93 -28.64
C GLY A 637 -2.28 -6.49 -28.97
N SER A 638 -2.62 -5.69 -27.96
CA SER A 638 -3.06 -4.32 -28.19
C SER A 638 -2.73 -3.37 -27.05
N VAL A 639 -2.50 -2.10 -27.39
CA VAL A 639 -2.41 -0.99 -26.44
C VAL A 639 -3.68 -0.16 -26.55
N THR A 640 -4.33 0.11 -25.40
CA THR A 640 -5.60 0.83 -25.36
C THR A 640 -5.38 2.26 -24.88
N ALA A 641 -5.72 3.23 -25.73
CA ALA A 641 -5.85 4.62 -25.36
C ALA A 641 -7.20 4.87 -24.70
N PHE A 642 -7.27 4.61 -23.39
CA PHE A 642 -8.50 4.80 -22.63
C PHE A 642 -8.69 6.28 -22.27
N ALA A 643 -9.76 6.87 -22.78
CA ALA A 643 -10.07 8.28 -22.58
C ALA A 643 -11.58 8.50 -22.47
N THR A 644 -11.94 9.63 -21.87
CA THR A 644 -13.31 10.16 -21.90
C THR A 644 -13.26 11.60 -22.43
N PRO A 645 -14.23 12.02 -23.27
CA PRO A 645 -14.31 13.40 -23.73
C PRO A 645 -14.42 14.41 -22.58
N LEU A 646 -14.92 13.99 -21.41
CA LEU A 646 -15.08 14.85 -20.22
C LEU A 646 -13.75 15.28 -19.59
N LEU A 647 -12.69 14.47 -19.74
CA LEU A 647 -11.35 14.75 -19.23
C LEU A 647 -10.44 15.40 -20.29
N ASN A 648 -10.95 15.60 -21.51
CA ASN A 648 -10.20 16.24 -22.58
C ASN A 648 -10.30 17.77 -22.46
N HIS A 649 -9.34 18.35 -21.73
CA HIS A 649 -9.22 19.80 -21.59
C HIS A 649 -8.39 20.47 -22.70
N GLY A 650 -8.20 19.78 -23.83
CA GLY A 650 -7.42 20.28 -24.97
C GLY A 650 -5.90 20.26 -24.76
N ARG A 651 -5.40 19.52 -23.76
CA ARG A 651 -3.97 19.28 -23.55
C ARG A 651 -3.63 17.82 -23.86
N PRO A 652 -2.57 17.55 -24.64
CA PRO A 652 -2.14 16.17 -24.90
C PRO A 652 -1.80 15.43 -23.60
N ALA A 653 -2.16 14.16 -23.54
CA ALA A 653 -1.78 13.24 -22.46
C ALA A 653 -1.21 11.97 -23.08
N LEU A 654 0.12 11.97 -23.27
CA LEU A 654 0.83 10.81 -23.79
C LEU A 654 0.69 9.63 -22.83
N ILE A 655 0.30 8.50 -23.39
CA ILE A 655 0.38 7.20 -22.74
C ILE A 655 1.37 6.35 -23.52
N GLU A 656 1.90 5.33 -22.86
CA GLU A 656 2.67 4.30 -23.52
C GLU A 656 2.22 2.91 -23.07
N GLY A 657 2.43 1.94 -23.93
CA GLY A 657 2.15 0.54 -23.67
C GLY A 657 3.01 -0.35 -24.54
N PHE A 658 3.06 -1.63 -24.19
CA PHE A 658 3.98 -2.59 -24.77
C PHE A 658 3.24 -3.87 -25.16
N VAL A 659 3.56 -4.43 -26.33
CA VAL A 659 3.08 -5.73 -26.81
C VAL A 659 4.27 -6.65 -27.03
N HIS A 660 4.38 -7.69 -26.21
CA HIS A 660 5.48 -8.66 -26.28
C HIS A 660 5.26 -9.66 -27.42
N LEU A 661 6.31 -9.97 -28.17
CA LEU A 661 6.23 -10.76 -29.41
C LEU A 661 6.78 -12.19 -29.28
N ASN A 662 7.63 -12.46 -28.28
CA ASN A 662 8.44 -13.68 -28.23
C ASN A 662 7.64 -14.98 -28.27
N ASN A 663 6.57 -15.10 -27.48
CA ASN A 663 5.73 -16.30 -27.48
C ASN A 663 5.09 -16.52 -28.85
N PHE A 664 4.54 -15.46 -29.43
CA PHE A 664 3.88 -15.52 -30.73
C PHE A 664 4.88 -15.91 -31.83
N ILE A 665 6.07 -15.30 -31.85
CA ILE A 665 7.17 -15.66 -32.75
C ILE A 665 7.53 -17.13 -32.58
N ALA A 666 7.73 -17.61 -31.34
CA ALA A 666 8.15 -18.98 -31.08
C ALA A 666 7.16 -20.02 -31.63
N GLU A 667 5.87 -19.73 -31.56
CA GLU A 667 4.81 -20.64 -31.98
C GLU A 667 4.53 -20.59 -33.48
N HIS A 668 4.55 -19.41 -34.09
CA HIS A 668 3.95 -19.19 -35.41
C HIS A 668 4.96 -18.91 -36.51
N SER A 669 6.18 -18.44 -36.18
CA SER A 669 7.12 -17.93 -37.18
C SER A 669 7.90 -19.00 -37.95
N GLY A 670 8.13 -20.18 -37.34
CA GLY A 670 9.08 -21.15 -37.90
C GLY A 670 10.54 -20.91 -37.54
N LEU A 671 10.87 -19.78 -36.88
CA LEU A 671 12.24 -19.39 -36.57
C LEU A 671 12.94 -20.32 -35.59
N HIS A 672 14.27 -20.26 -35.59
CA HIS A 672 15.14 -21.10 -34.78
C HIS A 672 15.85 -20.32 -33.68
N SER A 673 15.90 -18.98 -33.77
CA SER A 673 16.49 -18.11 -32.75
C SER A 673 15.69 -16.81 -32.56
N PHE A 674 15.85 -16.17 -31.40
CA PHE A 674 15.44 -14.77 -31.17
C PHE A 674 16.51 -13.76 -31.60
N ASP A 675 17.56 -14.20 -32.28
CA ASP A 675 18.62 -13.33 -32.77
C ASP A 675 18.09 -12.32 -33.81
N PRO A 676 18.66 -11.10 -33.85
CA PRO A 676 18.21 -10.06 -34.78
C PRO A 676 18.28 -10.48 -36.25
N GLU A 677 19.20 -11.37 -36.62
CA GLU A 677 19.37 -11.86 -37.99
C GLU A 677 18.18 -12.69 -38.49
N GLU A 678 17.43 -13.34 -37.58
CA GLU A 678 16.22 -14.10 -37.91
C GLU A 678 14.95 -13.28 -37.65
N VAL A 679 14.89 -12.58 -36.51
CA VAL A 679 13.68 -11.86 -36.10
C VAL A 679 13.46 -10.59 -36.92
N LYS A 680 14.50 -9.82 -37.26
CA LYS A 680 14.31 -8.57 -38.01
C LYS A 680 13.72 -8.81 -39.42
N PRO A 681 14.22 -9.76 -40.23
CA PRO A 681 13.58 -10.07 -41.52
C PRO A 681 12.12 -10.52 -41.35
N TYR A 682 11.84 -11.37 -40.36
CA TYR A 682 10.48 -11.84 -40.08
C TYR A 682 9.53 -10.70 -39.71
N LEU A 683 9.95 -9.80 -38.82
CA LEU A 683 9.16 -8.63 -38.43
C LEU A 683 8.96 -7.65 -39.60
N LYS A 684 9.97 -7.45 -40.47
CA LYS A 684 9.82 -6.60 -41.67
C LYS A 684 8.74 -7.11 -42.63
N GLU A 685 8.55 -8.41 -42.69
CA GLU A 685 7.57 -9.03 -43.58
C GLU A 685 6.17 -9.16 -42.93
N ASN A 686 6.11 -9.39 -41.62
CA ASN A 686 4.87 -9.84 -40.96
C ASN A 686 4.28 -8.85 -39.96
N LEU A 687 5.06 -7.88 -39.45
CA LEU A 687 4.58 -6.96 -38.42
C LEU A 687 3.65 -5.90 -39.02
N ALA A 688 2.41 -5.86 -38.55
CA ALA A 688 1.42 -4.88 -38.94
C ALA A 688 0.69 -4.32 -37.72
N PHE A 689 0.05 -3.15 -37.87
CA PHE A 689 -0.85 -2.59 -36.86
C PHE A 689 -2.16 -2.12 -37.47
N ARG A 690 -3.20 -2.02 -36.63
CA ARG A 690 -4.48 -1.37 -36.95
C ARG A 690 -4.95 -0.54 -35.77
N ILE A 691 -5.72 0.52 -36.04
CA ILE A 691 -6.39 1.29 -35.00
C ILE A 691 -7.89 1.04 -35.10
N GLN A 692 -8.54 0.79 -33.96
CA GLN A 692 -9.98 0.71 -33.90
C GLN A 692 -10.55 1.39 -32.66
N THR A 693 -11.72 2.01 -32.81
CA THR A 693 -12.49 2.54 -31.68
C THR A 693 -12.93 1.41 -30.73
N ALA A 694 -13.39 1.76 -29.53
CA ALA A 694 -14.01 0.80 -28.62
C ALA A 694 -15.22 0.05 -29.24
N GLY A 695 -15.88 0.63 -30.25
CA GLY A 695 -16.97 0.00 -31.01
C GLY A 695 -16.52 -0.82 -32.23
N SER A 696 -15.24 -1.21 -32.28
CA SER A 696 -14.61 -1.96 -33.39
C SER A 696 -14.78 -1.31 -34.76
N GLN A 697 -14.88 0.03 -34.79
CA GLN A 697 -14.80 0.78 -36.05
C GLN A 697 -13.34 1.05 -36.37
N PRO A 698 -12.89 0.79 -37.61
CA PRO A 698 -11.52 1.10 -38.03
C PRO A 698 -11.28 2.61 -37.95
N VAL A 699 -10.07 2.99 -37.54
CA VAL A 699 -9.61 4.38 -37.48
C VAL A 699 -8.38 4.50 -38.38
N ASP A 700 -8.34 5.54 -39.19
CA ASP A 700 -7.19 5.85 -40.02
C ASP A 700 -6.02 6.34 -39.13
N PRO A 701 -4.80 5.78 -39.24
CA PRO A 701 -3.64 6.26 -38.50
C PRO A 701 -3.37 7.76 -38.64
N ASP A 702 -3.72 8.38 -39.77
CA ASP A 702 -3.58 9.82 -39.99
C ASP A 702 -4.47 10.66 -39.04
N GLU A 703 -5.53 10.06 -38.47
CA GLU A 703 -6.37 10.67 -37.43
C GLU A 703 -5.71 10.67 -36.04
N VAL A 704 -4.60 9.94 -35.87
CA VAL A 704 -3.87 9.82 -34.60
C VAL A 704 -2.40 10.27 -34.79
N PRO A 705 -2.15 11.55 -35.10
CA PRO A 705 -0.81 12.02 -35.49
C PRO A 705 0.25 11.94 -34.38
N SER A 706 -0.17 11.72 -33.13
CA SER A 706 0.71 11.48 -31.99
C SER A 706 1.20 10.03 -31.87
N LEU A 707 0.67 9.12 -32.69
CA LEU A 707 0.97 7.69 -32.60
C LEU A 707 2.42 7.43 -33.03
N ASP A 708 3.20 6.93 -32.08
CA ASP A 708 4.55 6.42 -32.28
C ASP A 708 4.55 4.92 -31.95
N ILE A 709 4.95 4.11 -32.92
CA ILE A 709 5.09 2.66 -32.74
C ILE A 709 6.54 2.29 -33.06
N THR A 710 7.24 1.77 -32.06
CA THR A 710 8.65 1.42 -32.17
C THR A 710 8.89 -0.01 -31.68
N VAL A 711 9.65 -0.80 -32.43
CA VAL A 711 10.11 -2.12 -31.97
C VAL A 711 11.36 -1.96 -31.10
N ALA A 712 11.37 -2.61 -29.94
CA ALA A 712 12.54 -2.72 -29.08
C ALA A 712 12.92 -4.20 -28.92
N SER A 713 14.23 -4.44 -28.81
CA SER A 713 14.75 -5.72 -28.35
C SER A 713 15.53 -5.52 -27.05
N THR A 714 15.21 -6.27 -26.03
CA THR A 714 15.83 -6.16 -24.72
C THR A 714 16.63 -7.43 -24.44
N PRO A 715 17.94 -7.35 -24.18
CA PRO A 715 18.69 -8.53 -23.76
C PRO A 715 18.18 -9.01 -22.40
N VAL A 716 17.79 -10.28 -22.34
CA VAL A 716 17.30 -10.96 -21.15
C VAL A 716 18.21 -12.12 -20.80
N THR A 717 18.58 -12.22 -19.52
CA THR A 717 19.25 -13.38 -18.97
C THR A 717 18.30 -14.10 -18.01
N ASP A 718 17.84 -15.30 -18.38
CA ASP A 718 17.17 -16.22 -17.47
C ASP A 718 18.21 -16.74 -16.46
N VAL A 719 17.88 -16.64 -15.18
CA VAL A 719 18.73 -17.14 -14.10
C VAL A 719 17.96 -18.22 -13.35
N VAL A 720 18.58 -19.40 -13.25
CA VAL A 720 17.98 -20.52 -12.52
C VAL A 720 17.78 -20.10 -11.05
N ASP A 721 16.56 -20.24 -10.54
CA ASP A 721 16.13 -19.86 -9.19
C ASP A 721 16.02 -18.34 -8.89
N SER A 722 16.00 -17.47 -9.91
CA SER A 722 15.64 -16.04 -9.76
C SER A 722 14.81 -15.50 -10.93
N LEU A 723 14.50 -14.19 -10.88
CA LEU A 723 13.76 -13.51 -11.95
C LEU A 723 14.70 -13.16 -13.11
N PRO A 724 14.21 -13.14 -14.36
CA PRO A 724 15.01 -12.76 -15.52
C PRO A 724 15.60 -11.36 -15.36
N GLU A 725 16.88 -11.21 -15.72
CA GLU A 725 17.59 -9.94 -15.72
C GLU A 725 17.44 -9.28 -17.10
N TYR A 726 16.82 -8.09 -17.13
CA TYR A 726 16.69 -7.28 -18.34
C TYR A 726 17.82 -6.24 -18.38
N ARG A 727 18.53 -6.16 -19.51
CA ARG A 727 19.49 -5.07 -19.80
C ARG A 727 18.80 -3.93 -20.55
N ASP A 728 19.55 -2.89 -20.91
CA ASP A 728 18.99 -1.75 -21.63
C ASP A 728 18.33 -2.17 -22.96
N ALA A 729 17.10 -1.70 -23.18
CA ALA A 729 16.36 -1.94 -24.40
C ALA A 729 17.02 -1.24 -25.60
N GLN A 730 17.16 -1.97 -26.69
CA GLN A 730 17.71 -1.47 -27.95
C GLN A 730 16.55 -1.19 -28.92
N TYR A 731 16.28 0.08 -29.19
CA TYR A 731 15.26 0.49 -30.15
C TYR A 731 15.72 0.24 -31.58
N GLN A 732 14.90 -0.48 -32.34
CA GLN A 732 15.22 -0.96 -33.66
C GLN A 732 14.70 0.01 -34.72
N ALA A 733 15.43 1.11 -34.91
CA ALA A 733 15.06 2.19 -35.83
C ALA A 733 14.93 1.74 -37.31
N ASP A 734 15.46 0.57 -37.68
CA ASP A 734 15.33 -0.01 -39.02
C ASP A 734 14.06 -0.85 -39.20
N LEU A 735 13.27 -1.05 -38.14
CA LEU A 735 11.95 -1.69 -38.15
C LEU A 735 10.87 -0.60 -38.10
N VAL A 736 10.61 0.01 -39.25
CA VAL A 736 9.50 0.96 -39.43
C VAL A 736 8.26 0.16 -39.80
N LEU A 737 7.20 0.23 -38.98
CA LEU A 737 5.95 -0.43 -39.32
C LEU A 737 5.34 0.23 -40.56
N ALA A 738 5.09 -0.58 -41.60
CA ALA A 738 4.35 -0.12 -42.75
C ALA A 738 2.87 0.00 -42.39
N ASP A 739 2.28 1.16 -42.66
CA ASP A 739 0.82 1.27 -42.71
C ASP A 739 0.32 0.45 -43.91
N THR A 740 -0.33 -0.67 -43.64
CA THR A 740 -0.91 -1.54 -44.68
C THR A 740 -2.36 -1.16 -45.02
N SER A 741 -2.77 0.09 -44.74
CA SER A 741 -4.07 0.66 -45.14
C SER A 741 -4.17 1.02 -46.63
N ARG A 742 -3.15 0.70 -47.46
CA ARG A 742 -3.18 0.86 -48.92
C ARG A 742 -3.19 -0.46 -49.68
#